data_AF-Q55E66-F1
#
_entry.id   AF-Q55E66-F1
#
_cell.length_a   1.000
_cell.length_b   1.000
_cell.length_c   1.000
_cell.angle_alpha   90.00
_cell.angle_beta   90.00
_cell.angle_gamma   90.00
#
_symmetry.space_group_name_H-M   'P 1'
#
loop_
_entity.id
_entity.type
_entity.pdbx_description
1 polymer ?
#
loop_
_entity_poly.entity_id
_entity_poly.type
_entity_poly.pdbx_seq_one_letter_code
_entity_poly.pdbx_strand_id
1 'polypeptide(L)'
;MSDELLQQLQPLLLVEELAKHRIQSEIKQKQLLSEQSSAITIDGFMKEEHDYYSKKSKELKLLCSNFIAKQNRLILQGISLKNQMKEYEEKQQQQQQQQQQLDKNENNNNNNSKLIDSDFPTEFIFEQQSQHITQVCALLIQEITQTITIIKTLWDSIIQLVTGFEFVITHSLQLKLLDLHNLSKHLSILLKELDRFSIGFSTTSPKDFNSSLDLIDGNSSAVLVFARQPFPGMLKRHKQMQPDELIIEMLTTSNFPYTYSKLKVHSSAQTINSIGQNSTIIPITNNIINTSLSPNHSNENDNNNINNNNNINSNINNNVNNINNNINNNINNNNNNNNIGNLNSIDNSNNINNNINNNNNNNNNNNNNNNNSNNNNNNNNNNNNNNNSNSNSNNNNNNNNIQNGNNENDNNNNGNTSPLSLSNNEKSDLFEHHTFDLFPIENNKYSGKTALKCVKATTQFSSLKFSICLIHKITKEQFTIETNYSERFIVFANDSQWVDHFCQLLKDEIFLYKDTVPLLISNNQENNSNTHSLHSLSLEDADKLQQQQQQQQQEQEQQKQKQEKQEKQPYLFNQVTHHRVIKTLQKFFPICLNIRKNLVQQYQLLPNEPLQNLLNQIAENKITNEEFDSFISILSPVFKVIKYQKNAMDLWNLGMIFLFITNEKVKELLLTPSPTNGGVNNNNNNNIAVRFLVQFSQNHPFCWVIKHLDEENEVKEIYVDMKTALVGDRNNKSILSHIENNLDKNLKEICQFDQKLNLIRFLPKTEIRSSISFSG
;
A
#
# COMPACT_ATOMS: atom_id res chain seq x y z
N MET A 1 -47.08 -8.25 -0.90
CA MET A 1 -45.84 -8.31 -0.08
C MET A 1 -45.71 -6.97 0.61
N SER A 2 -45.40 -6.92 1.91
CA SER A 2 -45.10 -5.66 2.60
C SER A 2 -43.68 -5.19 2.23
N ASP A 3 -43.44 -3.88 2.30
CA ASP A 3 -42.11 -3.32 2.01
C ASP A 3 -41.03 -3.87 2.96
N GLU A 4 -41.40 -4.18 4.20
CA GLU A 4 -40.54 -4.83 5.18
C GLU A 4 -40.15 -6.26 4.77
N LEU A 5 -41.10 -7.06 4.27
CA LEU A 5 -40.78 -8.42 3.79
C LEU A 5 -40.00 -8.37 2.47
N LEU A 6 -40.21 -7.34 1.64
CA LEU A 6 -39.38 -7.10 0.45
C LEU A 6 -37.94 -6.71 0.83
N GLN A 7 -37.74 -5.89 1.88
CA GLN A 7 -36.42 -5.59 2.44
C GLN A 7 -35.73 -6.83 3.03
N GLN A 8 -36.47 -7.69 3.74
CA GLN A 8 -35.96 -8.97 4.27
C GLN A 8 -35.56 -9.97 3.16
N LEU A 9 -36.18 -9.89 1.97
CA LEU A 9 -35.82 -10.72 0.81
C LEU A 9 -34.71 -10.12 -0.08
N GLN A 10 -34.40 -8.83 0.04
CA GLN A 10 -33.36 -8.16 -0.74
C GLN A 10 -31.97 -8.85 -0.67
N PRO A 11 -31.50 -9.38 0.48
CA PRO A 11 -30.27 -10.16 0.55
C PRO A 11 -30.31 -11.42 -0.34
N LEU A 12 -31.41 -12.18 -0.31
CA LEU A 12 -31.56 -13.44 -1.06
C LEU A 12 -31.65 -13.20 -2.57
N LEU A 13 -32.38 -12.18 -3.00
CA LEU A 13 -32.45 -11.76 -4.40
C LEU A 13 -31.06 -11.38 -4.95
N LEU A 14 -30.22 -10.75 -4.11
CA LEU A 14 -28.85 -10.40 -4.48
C LEU A 14 -27.94 -11.63 -4.61
N VAL A 15 -28.11 -12.68 -3.78
CA VAL A 15 -27.42 -13.98 -3.98
C VAL A 15 -27.81 -14.59 -5.33
N GLU A 16 -29.11 -14.63 -5.63
CA GLU A 16 -29.63 -15.28 -6.84
C GLU A 16 -29.18 -14.54 -8.12
N GLU A 17 -29.16 -13.20 -8.10
CA GLU A 17 -28.66 -12.39 -9.21
C GLU A 17 -27.15 -12.59 -9.44
N LEU A 18 -26.35 -12.61 -8.36
CA LEU A 18 -24.91 -12.86 -8.45
C LEU A 18 -24.61 -14.28 -8.97
N ALA A 19 -25.36 -15.29 -8.53
CA ALA A 19 -25.23 -16.66 -9.02
C ALA A 19 -25.58 -16.78 -10.52
N LYS A 20 -26.68 -16.14 -10.96
CA LYS A 20 -27.07 -16.09 -12.38
C LYS A 20 -26.00 -15.38 -13.23
N HIS A 21 -25.50 -14.24 -12.78
CA HIS A 21 -24.46 -13.51 -13.50
C HIS A 21 -23.14 -14.28 -13.56
N ARG A 22 -22.71 -14.95 -12.48
CA ARG A 22 -21.54 -15.83 -12.48
C ARG A 22 -21.62 -16.90 -13.57
N ILE A 23 -22.78 -17.57 -13.69
CA ILE A 23 -23.01 -18.59 -14.73
C ILE A 23 -22.98 -17.96 -16.13
N GLN A 24 -23.61 -16.80 -16.34
CA GLN A 24 -23.60 -16.09 -17.62
C GLN A 24 -22.18 -15.64 -18.02
N SER A 25 -21.40 -15.12 -17.06
CA SER A 25 -20.01 -14.74 -17.25
C SER A 25 -19.17 -15.96 -17.62
N GLU A 26 -19.28 -17.08 -16.90
CA GLU A 26 -18.55 -18.32 -17.23
C GLU A 26 -18.90 -18.89 -18.62
N ILE A 27 -20.15 -18.74 -19.08
CA ILE A 27 -20.56 -19.10 -20.44
C ILE A 27 -19.93 -18.15 -21.47
N LYS A 28 -20.03 -16.84 -21.28
CA LYS A 28 -19.45 -15.82 -22.18
C LYS A 28 -17.94 -15.95 -22.27
N GLN A 29 -17.27 -16.25 -21.16
CA GLN A 29 -15.84 -16.57 -21.10
C GLN A 29 -15.47 -17.76 -22.00
N LYS A 30 -16.21 -18.88 -21.91
CA LYS A 30 -15.97 -20.06 -22.74
C LYS A 30 -16.22 -19.78 -24.23
N GLN A 31 -17.21 -18.96 -24.56
CA GLN A 31 -17.45 -18.48 -25.93
C GLN A 31 -16.25 -17.68 -26.45
N LEU A 32 -15.83 -16.63 -25.73
CA LEU A 32 -14.68 -15.78 -26.12
C LEU A 32 -13.37 -16.58 -26.31
N LEU A 33 -13.13 -17.59 -25.46
CA LEU A 33 -11.99 -18.49 -25.59
C LEU A 33 -12.08 -19.43 -26.81
N SER A 34 -13.29 -19.76 -27.26
CA SER A 34 -13.51 -20.66 -28.40
C SER A 34 -13.54 -19.96 -29.77
N GLU A 35 -13.93 -18.70 -29.82
CA GLU A 35 -14.24 -17.97 -31.07
C GLU A 35 -13.03 -17.22 -31.68
N GLN A 36 -11.83 -17.33 -31.10
CA GLN A 36 -10.67 -16.46 -31.41
C GLN A 36 -11.05 -14.96 -31.36
N SER A 37 -11.90 -14.56 -30.40
CA SER A 37 -12.50 -13.23 -30.37
C SER A 37 -11.44 -12.13 -30.28
N SER A 38 -11.66 -11.03 -31.02
CA SER A 38 -10.73 -9.89 -31.05
C SER A 38 -10.47 -9.33 -29.65
N ALA A 39 -9.28 -8.74 -29.44
CA ALA A 39 -8.94 -8.07 -28.17
C ALA A 39 -9.98 -7.01 -27.75
N ILE A 40 -10.58 -6.31 -28.73
CA ILE A 40 -11.67 -5.33 -28.51
C ILE A 40 -12.90 -6.00 -27.87
N THR A 41 -13.23 -7.22 -28.28
CA THR A 41 -14.33 -8.01 -27.70
C THR A 41 -14.06 -8.38 -26.25
N ILE A 42 -12.80 -8.71 -25.93
CA ILE A 42 -12.35 -9.05 -24.57
C ILE A 42 -12.35 -7.81 -23.68
N ASP A 43 -11.78 -6.68 -24.12
CA ASP A 43 -11.79 -5.42 -23.36
C ASP A 43 -13.22 -4.91 -23.10
N GLY A 44 -14.12 -5.07 -24.07
CA GLY A 44 -15.55 -4.78 -23.90
C GLY A 44 -16.18 -5.62 -22.78
N PHE A 45 -15.96 -6.94 -22.80
CA PHE A 45 -16.41 -7.84 -21.75
C PHE A 45 -15.79 -7.52 -20.38
N MET A 46 -14.48 -7.27 -20.28
CA MET A 46 -13.85 -6.94 -18.99
C MET A 46 -14.36 -5.62 -18.40
N LYS A 47 -14.80 -4.67 -19.24
CA LYS A 47 -15.46 -3.44 -18.81
C LYS A 47 -16.87 -3.71 -18.27
N GLU A 48 -17.68 -4.52 -18.95
CA GLU A 48 -19.01 -4.94 -18.50
C GLU A 48 -18.95 -5.61 -17.12
N GLU A 49 -18.06 -6.59 -16.95
CA GLU A 49 -17.84 -7.29 -15.67
C GLU A 49 -17.41 -6.29 -14.58
N HIS A 50 -16.40 -5.45 -14.85
CA HIS A 50 -15.92 -4.46 -13.89
C HIS A 50 -17.04 -3.53 -13.41
N ASP A 51 -17.87 -3.03 -14.32
CA ASP A 51 -18.93 -2.09 -14.00
C ASP A 51 -20.11 -2.79 -13.28
N TYR A 52 -20.40 -4.05 -13.61
CA TYR A 52 -21.34 -4.90 -12.84
C TYR A 52 -20.87 -5.10 -11.40
N TYR A 53 -19.67 -5.62 -11.17
CA TYR A 53 -19.16 -5.86 -9.81
C TYR A 53 -18.94 -4.55 -9.04
N SER A 54 -18.58 -3.47 -9.72
CA SER A 54 -18.49 -2.12 -9.12
C SER A 54 -19.86 -1.58 -8.70
N LYS A 55 -20.93 -1.89 -9.44
CA LYS A 55 -22.34 -1.60 -9.05
C LYS A 55 -22.76 -2.46 -7.86
N LYS A 56 -22.61 -3.79 -7.93
CA LYS A 56 -22.98 -4.73 -6.85
C LYS A 56 -22.24 -4.46 -5.54
N SER A 57 -20.97 -4.06 -5.61
CA SER A 57 -20.20 -3.62 -4.44
C SER A 57 -20.81 -2.39 -3.74
N LYS A 58 -21.44 -1.45 -4.47
CA LYS A 58 -22.16 -0.31 -3.88
C LYS A 58 -23.47 -0.75 -3.23
N GLU A 59 -24.24 -1.60 -3.90
CA GLU A 59 -25.51 -2.14 -3.38
C GLU A 59 -25.28 -2.94 -2.09
N LEU A 60 -24.24 -3.77 -2.05
CA LEU A 60 -23.86 -4.52 -0.85
C LEU A 60 -23.35 -3.61 0.28
N LYS A 61 -22.57 -2.55 -0.02
CA LYS A 61 -22.18 -1.56 1.00
C LYS A 61 -23.39 -0.81 1.57
N LEU A 62 -24.44 -0.56 0.77
CA LEU A 62 -25.70 0.01 1.25
C LEU A 62 -26.48 -0.99 2.11
N LEU A 63 -26.59 -2.26 1.69
CA LEU A 63 -27.23 -3.33 2.45
C LEU A 63 -26.61 -3.46 3.85
N CYS A 64 -25.27 -3.53 3.92
CA CYS A 64 -24.54 -3.61 5.19
C CYS A 64 -24.68 -2.34 6.05
N SER A 65 -24.82 -1.16 5.42
CA SER A 65 -25.06 0.10 6.16
C SER A 65 -26.46 0.11 6.80
N ASN A 66 -27.48 -0.34 6.06
CA ASN A 66 -28.84 -0.50 6.57
C ASN A 66 -28.90 -1.56 7.69
N PHE A 67 -28.16 -2.66 7.53
CA PHE A 67 -28.02 -3.69 8.56
C PHE A 67 -27.42 -3.13 9.86
N ILE A 68 -26.31 -2.39 9.79
CA ILE A 68 -25.67 -1.76 10.96
C ILE A 68 -26.62 -0.74 11.62
N ALA A 69 -27.38 0.03 10.83
CA ALA A 69 -28.40 0.94 11.36
C ALA A 69 -29.53 0.21 12.09
N LYS A 70 -30.01 -0.92 11.55
CA LYS A 70 -31.00 -1.80 12.19
C LYS A 70 -30.45 -2.40 13.49
N GLN A 71 -29.23 -2.95 13.46
CA GLN A 71 -28.55 -3.48 14.65
C GLN A 71 -28.44 -2.41 15.75
N ASN A 72 -27.99 -1.20 15.43
CA ASN A 72 -27.90 -0.09 16.39
C ASN A 72 -29.26 0.26 17.00
N ARG A 73 -30.34 0.25 16.22
CA ARG A 73 -31.71 0.47 16.71
C ARG A 73 -32.14 -0.63 17.70
N LEU A 74 -31.84 -1.89 17.41
CA LEU A 74 -32.16 -3.03 18.28
C LEU A 74 -31.34 -3.00 19.59
N ILE A 75 -30.05 -2.63 19.52
CA ILE A 75 -29.20 -2.43 20.70
C ILE A 75 -29.78 -1.30 21.59
N LEU A 76 -30.20 -0.18 21.00
CA LEU A 76 -30.83 0.92 21.74
C LEU A 76 -32.16 0.50 22.39
N GLN A 77 -32.95 -0.36 21.74
CA GLN A 77 -34.16 -0.94 22.33
C GLN A 77 -33.82 -1.87 23.50
N GLY A 78 -32.81 -2.73 23.38
CA GLY A 78 -32.33 -3.59 24.47
C GLY A 78 -31.81 -2.81 25.68
N ILE A 79 -31.07 -1.71 25.46
CA ILE A 79 -30.64 -0.79 26.52
C ILE A 79 -31.85 -0.11 27.18
N SER A 80 -32.84 0.32 26.39
CA SER A 80 -34.08 0.89 26.92
C SER A 80 -34.85 -0.10 27.80
N LEU A 81 -34.89 -1.38 27.43
CA LEU A 81 -35.50 -2.44 28.24
C LEU A 81 -34.72 -2.71 29.53
N LYS A 82 -33.38 -2.84 29.49
CA LYS A 82 -32.56 -3.00 30.70
C LYS A 82 -32.73 -1.83 31.68
N ASN A 83 -32.89 -0.61 31.18
CA ASN A 83 -33.20 0.56 32.01
C ASN A 83 -34.61 0.48 32.63
N GLN A 84 -35.63 0.08 31.86
CA GLN A 84 -37.00 -0.08 32.37
C GLN A 84 -37.12 -1.21 33.42
N MET A 85 -36.39 -2.32 33.24
CA MET A 85 -36.28 -3.36 34.25
C MET A 85 -35.64 -2.85 35.54
N LYS A 86 -34.49 -2.16 35.44
CA LYS A 86 -33.80 -1.58 36.60
C LYS A 86 -34.65 -0.57 37.36
N GLU A 87 -35.39 0.29 36.65
CA GLU A 87 -36.39 1.18 37.25
C GLU A 87 -37.51 0.44 37.98
N TYR A 88 -37.91 -0.73 37.49
CA TYR A 88 -38.96 -1.55 38.10
C TYR A 88 -38.45 -2.31 39.34
N GLU A 89 -37.23 -2.85 39.27
CA GLU A 89 -36.51 -3.44 40.42
C GLU A 89 -36.31 -2.40 41.53
N GLU A 90 -35.87 -1.18 41.21
CA GLU A 90 -35.73 -0.08 42.16
C GLU A 90 -37.08 0.29 42.81
N LYS A 91 -38.18 0.28 42.04
CA LYS A 91 -39.53 0.52 42.57
C LYS A 91 -39.99 -0.61 43.49
N GLN A 92 -39.75 -1.88 43.15
CA GLN A 92 -40.05 -3.00 44.07
C GLN A 92 -39.21 -2.94 45.36
N GLN A 93 -37.92 -2.63 45.27
CA GLN A 93 -37.06 -2.47 46.45
C GLN A 93 -37.54 -1.31 47.35
N GLN A 94 -37.93 -0.17 46.77
CA GLN A 94 -38.54 0.93 47.52
C GLN A 94 -39.86 0.53 48.18
N GLN A 95 -40.72 -0.23 47.49
CA GLN A 95 -41.99 -0.72 48.05
C GLN A 95 -41.76 -1.72 49.21
N GLN A 96 -40.80 -2.64 49.08
CA GLN A 96 -40.41 -3.54 50.17
C GLN A 96 -39.82 -2.78 51.37
N GLN A 97 -39.01 -1.74 51.13
CA GLN A 97 -38.48 -0.90 52.21
C GLN A 97 -39.56 -0.06 52.91
N GLN A 98 -40.60 0.37 52.19
CA GLN A 98 -41.77 1.02 52.78
C GLN A 98 -42.59 0.04 53.61
N GLN A 99 -42.85 -1.17 53.10
CA GLN A 99 -43.55 -2.21 53.86
C GLN A 99 -42.80 -2.56 55.16
N GLN A 100 -41.49 -2.79 55.09
CA GLN A 100 -40.66 -3.02 56.29
C GLN A 100 -40.60 -1.85 57.27
N GLN A 101 -40.98 -0.63 56.87
CA GLN A 101 -41.13 0.52 57.78
C GLN A 101 -42.53 0.55 58.42
N LEU A 102 -43.58 0.15 57.69
CA LEU A 102 -44.92 -0.04 58.24
C LEU A 102 -44.94 -1.19 59.26
N ASP A 103 -44.40 -2.35 58.90
CA ASP A 103 -44.35 -3.55 59.77
C ASP A 103 -43.59 -3.30 61.09
N LYS A 104 -42.60 -2.40 61.08
CA LYS A 104 -41.84 -1.96 62.27
C LYS A 104 -42.62 -0.99 63.16
N ASN A 105 -43.60 -0.27 62.62
CA ASN A 105 -44.47 0.62 63.38
C ASN A 105 -45.70 -0.11 63.93
N GLU A 106 -46.25 -1.09 63.21
CA GLU A 106 -47.44 -1.85 63.64
C GLU A 106 -47.17 -2.90 64.72
N ASN A 107 -45.93 -3.41 64.83
CA ASN A 107 -45.53 -4.45 65.81
C ASN A 107 -45.64 -4.05 67.31
N ASN A 108 -46.16 -2.86 67.63
CA ASN A 108 -46.52 -2.44 68.99
C ASN A 108 -48.02 -2.62 69.33
N ASN A 109 -48.88 -3.07 68.40
CA ASN A 109 -50.31 -3.28 68.67
C ASN A 109 -50.86 -4.60 68.12
N ASN A 110 -51.05 -5.57 69.02
CA ASN A 110 -51.99 -6.69 68.99
C ASN A 110 -52.51 -7.22 67.63
N ASN A 111 -52.01 -8.41 67.27
CA ASN A 111 -52.77 -9.58 66.78
C ASN A 111 -53.84 -9.40 65.67
N ASN A 112 -53.65 -10.16 64.58
CA ASN A 112 -54.55 -10.36 63.43
C ASN A 112 -54.46 -9.31 62.31
N SER A 113 -53.38 -9.37 61.52
CA SER A 113 -53.45 -9.04 60.10
C SER A 113 -53.27 -10.31 59.26
N LYS A 114 -53.83 -10.33 58.05
CA LYS A 114 -54.01 -11.52 57.22
C LYS A 114 -53.14 -11.38 55.97
N LEU A 115 -52.26 -12.35 55.71
CA LEU A 115 -51.39 -12.33 54.54
C LEU A 115 -52.24 -12.22 53.26
N ILE A 116 -51.94 -11.22 52.43
CA ILE A 116 -52.55 -11.04 51.11
C ILE A 116 -51.46 -11.37 50.09
N ASP A 117 -51.51 -12.59 49.57
CA ASP A 117 -50.65 -13.02 48.47
C ASP A 117 -51.08 -12.28 47.18
N SER A 118 -50.45 -11.13 46.93
CA SER A 118 -50.64 -10.37 45.69
C SER A 118 -49.63 -10.84 44.63
N ASP A 119 -49.92 -11.97 44.00
CA ASP A 119 -49.17 -12.48 42.85
C ASP A 119 -49.22 -11.47 41.68
N PHE A 120 -48.21 -10.59 41.61
CA PHE A 120 -48.05 -9.67 40.48
C PHE A 120 -47.52 -10.41 39.25
N PRO A 121 -48.06 -10.17 38.03
CA PRO A 121 -47.73 -10.90 36.80
C PRO A 121 -46.36 -10.54 36.19
N THR A 122 -45.35 -10.36 37.06
CA THR A 122 -43.97 -9.99 36.73
C THR A 122 -43.31 -11.01 35.81
N GLU A 123 -43.52 -12.30 36.09
CA GLU A 123 -42.96 -13.42 35.32
C GLU A 123 -43.48 -13.43 33.87
N PHE A 124 -44.76 -13.13 33.63
CA PHE A 124 -45.35 -13.05 32.30
C PHE A 124 -44.78 -11.90 31.45
N ILE A 125 -44.56 -10.72 32.06
CA ILE A 125 -43.95 -9.58 31.36
C ILE A 125 -42.49 -9.89 30.99
N PHE A 126 -41.75 -10.52 31.92
CA PHE A 126 -40.37 -10.93 31.67
C PHE A 126 -40.28 -12.01 30.58
N GLU A 127 -41.16 -13.02 30.60
CA GLU A 127 -41.21 -14.06 29.58
C GLU A 127 -41.51 -13.46 28.19
N GLN A 128 -42.52 -12.59 28.08
CA GLN A 128 -42.85 -11.93 26.81
C GLN A 128 -41.69 -11.10 26.25
N GLN A 129 -40.95 -10.39 27.11
CA GLN A 129 -39.77 -9.62 26.70
C GLN A 129 -38.60 -10.54 26.29
N SER A 130 -38.36 -11.62 27.04
CA SER A 130 -37.33 -12.62 26.72
C SER A 130 -37.61 -13.32 25.37
N GLN A 131 -38.86 -13.72 25.12
CA GLN A 131 -39.29 -14.28 23.83
C GLN A 131 -39.08 -13.29 22.68
N HIS A 132 -39.46 -12.02 22.86
CA HIS A 132 -39.26 -10.97 21.84
C HIS A 132 -37.77 -10.70 21.57
N ILE A 133 -36.93 -10.61 22.61
CA ILE A 133 -35.46 -10.46 22.46
C ILE A 133 -34.88 -11.66 21.71
N THR A 134 -35.27 -12.89 22.07
CA THR A 134 -34.82 -14.12 21.42
C THR A 134 -35.22 -14.16 19.94
N GLN A 135 -36.45 -13.78 19.60
CA GLN A 135 -36.93 -13.67 18.21
C GLN A 135 -36.14 -12.63 17.41
N VAL A 136 -35.88 -11.46 18.00
CA VAL A 136 -35.06 -10.40 17.41
C VAL A 136 -33.62 -10.87 17.16
N CYS A 137 -33.02 -11.57 18.11
CA CYS A 137 -31.67 -12.13 17.97
C CYS A 137 -31.61 -13.20 16.87
N ALA A 138 -32.58 -14.11 16.80
CA ALA A 138 -32.66 -15.12 15.74
C ALA A 138 -32.75 -14.50 14.33
N LEU A 139 -33.56 -13.45 14.16
CA LEU A 139 -33.65 -12.70 12.90
C LEU A 139 -32.32 -12.00 12.56
N LEU A 140 -31.64 -11.43 13.55
CA LEU A 140 -30.35 -10.76 13.37
C LEU A 140 -29.22 -11.75 12.99
N ILE A 141 -29.18 -12.92 13.64
CA ILE A 141 -28.30 -14.06 13.32
C ILE A 141 -28.53 -14.53 11.87
N GLN A 142 -29.78 -14.64 11.45
CA GLN A 142 -30.15 -15.00 10.08
C GLN A 142 -29.67 -13.95 9.06
N GLU A 143 -29.94 -12.66 9.29
CA GLU A 143 -29.52 -11.57 8.40
C GLU A 143 -27.99 -11.44 8.28
N ILE A 144 -27.25 -11.64 9.39
CA ILE A 144 -25.78 -11.69 9.37
C ILE A 144 -25.30 -12.89 8.56
N THR A 145 -25.87 -14.07 8.76
CA THR A 145 -25.49 -15.30 8.06
C THR A 145 -25.73 -15.18 6.55
N GLN A 146 -26.85 -14.58 6.14
CA GLN A 146 -27.12 -14.25 4.73
C GLN A 146 -26.10 -13.24 4.19
N THR A 147 -25.78 -12.17 4.94
CA THR A 147 -24.82 -11.13 4.53
C THR A 147 -23.40 -11.70 4.36
N ILE A 148 -22.95 -12.54 5.30
CA ILE A 148 -21.68 -13.28 5.18
C ILE A 148 -21.67 -14.16 3.93
N THR A 149 -22.79 -14.83 3.63
CA THR A 149 -22.94 -15.70 2.46
C THR A 149 -22.85 -14.91 1.15
N ILE A 150 -23.55 -13.77 1.04
CA ILE A 150 -23.45 -12.86 -0.13
C ILE A 150 -22.01 -12.41 -0.36
N ILE A 151 -21.32 -11.99 0.70
CA ILE A 151 -19.93 -11.56 0.60
C ILE A 151 -19.02 -12.69 0.10
N LYS A 152 -19.19 -13.92 0.61
CA LYS A 152 -18.43 -15.09 0.15
C LYS A 152 -18.73 -15.39 -1.33
N THR A 153 -20.00 -15.49 -1.72
CA THR A 153 -20.38 -15.74 -3.13
C THR A 153 -19.82 -14.67 -4.08
N LEU A 154 -19.83 -13.40 -3.69
CA LEU A 154 -19.25 -12.30 -4.46
C LEU A 154 -17.71 -12.39 -4.56
N TRP A 155 -17.05 -12.70 -3.44
CA TRP A 155 -15.60 -12.89 -3.37
C TRP A 155 -15.14 -14.09 -4.22
N ASP A 156 -15.80 -15.24 -4.08
CA ASP A 156 -15.50 -16.47 -4.83
C ASP A 156 -15.75 -16.28 -6.34
N SER A 157 -16.83 -15.57 -6.71
CA SER A 157 -17.13 -15.24 -8.11
C SER A 157 -16.02 -14.38 -8.73
N ILE A 158 -15.57 -13.33 -8.03
CA ILE A 158 -14.51 -12.47 -8.57
C ILE A 158 -13.16 -13.20 -8.57
N ILE A 159 -12.86 -14.06 -7.58
CA ILE A 159 -11.66 -14.92 -7.60
C ILE A 159 -11.62 -15.79 -8.85
N GLN A 160 -12.76 -16.40 -9.25
CA GLN A 160 -12.85 -17.20 -10.47
C GLN A 160 -12.50 -16.40 -11.74
N LEU A 161 -12.80 -15.09 -11.78
CA LEU A 161 -12.39 -14.22 -12.89
C LEU A 161 -10.87 -14.00 -12.92
N VAL A 162 -10.22 -13.85 -11.76
CA VAL A 162 -8.76 -13.69 -11.67
C VAL A 162 -8.04 -14.93 -12.19
N THR A 163 -8.48 -16.10 -11.73
CA THR A 163 -7.83 -17.37 -12.05
C THR A 163 -8.13 -17.83 -13.47
N GLY A 164 -9.32 -17.55 -14.00
CA GLY A 164 -9.71 -17.90 -15.37
C GLY A 164 -9.06 -17.01 -16.45
N PHE A 165 -8.88 -15.71 -16.19
CA PHE A 165 -8.50 -14.72 -17.22
C PHE A 165 -7.15 -14.01 -16.95
N GLU A 166 -6.31 -14.55 -16.05
CA GLU A 166 -5.06 -13.95 -15.56
C GLU A 166 -5.26 -12.50 -15.04
N PHE A 167 -6.50 -12.14 -14.70
CA PHE A 167 -6.98 -10.77 -14.78
C PHE A 167 -6.23 -9.86 -13.81
N VAL A 168 -5.66 -8.79 -14.35
CA VAL A 168 -5.16 -7.69 -13.52
C VAL A 168 -6.36 -6.87 -13.05
N ILE A 169 -7.04 -7.42 -12.03
CA ILE A 169 -8.08 -6.75 -11.25
C ILE A 169 -7.60 -5.33 -10.97
N THR A 170 -8.47 -4.33 -11.18
CA THR A 170 -8.11 -2.97 -10.81
C THR A 170 -7.81 -2.94 -9.30
N HIS A 171 -6.74 -2.25 -8.89
CA HIS A 171 -6.40 -2.10 -7.47
C HIS A 171 -7.59 -1.58 -6.62
N SER A 172 -8.49 -0.83 -7.26
CA SER A 172 -9.81 -0.44 -6.73
C SER A 172 -10.70 -1.64 -6.37
N LEU A 173 -10.86 -2.63 -7.26
CA LEU A 173 -11.67 -3.82 -7.00
C LEU A 173 -10.97 -4.82 -6.05
N GLN A 174 -9.63 -4.91 -6.05
CA GLN A 174 -8.89 -5.64 -5.00
C GLN A 174 -9.12 -5.05 -3.61
N LEU A 175 -9.03 -3.72 -3.47
CA LEU A 175 -9.33 -3.06 -2.20
C LEU A 175 -10.81 -3.23 -1.78
N LYS A 176 -11.76 -3.10 -2.72
CA LYS A 176 -13.18 -3.36 -2.43
C LYS A 176 -13.44 -4.80 -1.99
N LEU A 177 -12.75 -5.78 -2.59
CA LEU A 177 -12.79 -7.18 -2.15
C LEU A 177 -12.25 -7.33 -0.73
N LEU A 178 -11.10 -6.72 -0.43
CA LEU A 178 -10.48 -6.78 0.89
C LEU A 178 -11.34 -6.09 1.97
N ASP A 179 -11.96 -4.93 1.66
CA ASP A 179 -12.98 -4.28 2.49
C ASP A 179 -14.10 -5.27 2.85
N LEU A 180 -14.65 -5.96 1.84
CA LEU A 180 -15.76 -6.90 2.00
C LEU A 180 -15.33 -8.14 2.78
N HIS A 181 -14.16 -8.71 2.52
CA HIS A 181 -13.62 -9.85 3.29
C HIS A 181 -13.39 -9.50 4.76
N ASN A 182 -12.86 -8.30 5.05
CA ASN A 182 -12.73 -7.81 6.42
C ASN A 182 -14.09 -7.57 7.08
N LEU A 183 -15.08 -7.05 6.35
CA LEU A 183 -16.47 -6.93 6.81
C LEU A 183 -17.09 -8.31 7.09
N SER A 184 -16.85 -9.32 6.25
CA SER A 184 -17.28 -10.71 6.47
C SER A 184 -16.64 -11.30 7.74
N LYS A 185 -15.36 -11.03 8.00
CA LYS A 185 -14.68 -11.39 9.26
C LYS A 185 -15.33 -10.71 10.47
N HIS A 186 -15.58 -9.41 10.42
CA HIS A 186 -16.26 -8.68 11.50
C HIS A 186 -17.68 -9.20 11.76
N LEU A 187 -18.46 -9.41 10.71
CA LEU A 187 -19.79 -10.03 10.79
C LEU A 187 -19.72 -11.45 11.36
N SER A 188 -18.69 -12.23 11.05
CA SER A 188 -18.48 -13.59 11.59
C SER A 188 -18.06 -13.60 13.07
N ILE A 189 -17.52 -12.49 13.59
CA ILE A 189 -17.27 -12.30 15.03
C ILE A 189 -18.60 -11.93 15.72
N LEU A 190 -19.30 -10.93 15.18
CA LEU A 190 -20.60 -10.49 15.68
C LEU A 190 -21.63 -11.62 15.72
N LEU A 191 -21.64 -12.51 14.72
CA LEU A 191 -22.49 -13.70 14.69
C LEU A 191 -22.27 -14.56 15.94
N LYS A 192 -21.01 -14.87 16.28
CA LYS A 192 -20.65 -15.67 17.46
C LYS A 192 -20.98 -14.98 18.77
N GLU A 193 -20.94 -13.64 18.82
CA GLU A 193 -21.38 -12.87 19.99
C GLU A 193 -22.89 -12.95 20.17
N LEU A 194 -23.67 -12.88 19.08
CA LEU A 194 -25.12 -13.03 19.09
C LEU A 194 -25.58 -14.46 19.35
N ASP A 195 -24.88 -15.47 18.82
CA ASP A 195 -25.12 -16.89 19.14
C ASP A 195 -24.99 -17.12 20.65
N ARG A 196 -23.90 -16.62 21.26
CA ARG A 196 -23.68 -16.67 22.72
C ARG A 196 -24.76 -15.93 23.50
N PHE A 197 -25.16 -14.74 23.05
CA PHE A 197 -26.24 -13.96 23.67
C PHE A 197 -27.57 -14.73 23.63
N SER A 198 -27.92 -15.33 22.48
CA SER A 198 -29.13 -16.15 22.31
C SER A 198 -29.12 -17.43 23.14
N ILE A 199 -27.96 -18.05 23.35
CA ILE A 199 -27.80 -19.19 24.27
C ILE A 199 -28.03 -18.75 25.73
N GLY A 200 -27.58 -17.55 26.11
CA GLY A 200 -27.83 -16.98 27.44
C GLY A 200 -29.32 -16.92 27.79
N PHE A 201 -30.15 -16.33 26.92
CA PHE A 201 -31.59 -16.21 27.16
C PHE A 201 -32.36 -17.54 27.12
N SER A 202 -31.86 -18.55 26.39
CA SER A 202 -32.55 -19.83 26.22
C SER A 202 -32.16 -20.90 27.25
N THR A 203 -31.12 -20.66 28.07
CA THR A 203 -30.62 -21.65 29.06
C THR A 203 -30.87 -21.25 30.52
N THR A 204 -31.16 -19.98 30.82
CA THR A 204 -31.41 -19.51 32.18
C THR A 204 -32.87 -19.72 32.59
N SER A 205 -33.13 -20.56 33.60
CA SER A 205 -34.44 -20.58 34.24
C SER A 205 -34.67 -19.25 34.99
N PRO A 206 -35.93 -18.76 35.13
CA PRO A 206 -36.22 -17.53 35.84
C PRO A 206 -35.71 -17.51 37.29
N LYS A 207 -35.54 -18.68 37.92
CA LYS A 207 -35.10 -18.82 39.31
C LYS A 207 -33.59 -18.70 39.49
N ASP A 208 -32.82 -18.85 38.42
CA ASP A 208 -31.36 -18.78 38.42
C ASP A 208 -30.84 -17.41 37.95
N PHE A 209 -31.74 -16.51 37.53
CA PHE A 209 -31.41 -15.28 36.80
C PHE A 209 -30.51 -14.31 37.59
N ASN A 210 -30.60 -14.31 38.91
CA ASN A 210 -29.71 -13.54 39.80
C ASN A 210 -28.25 -14.03 39.80
N SER A 211 -27.96 -15.20 39.24
CA SER A 211 -26.60 -15.72 39.05
C SER A 211 -26.08 -15.57 37.62
N SER A 212 -26.97 -15.49 36.63
CA SER A 212 -26.59 -15.27 35.22
C SER A 212 -26.46 -13.80 34.84
N LEU A 213 -26.91 -12.87 35.68
CA LEU A 213 -26.77 -11.43 35.44
C LEU A 213 -25.29 -11.00 35.32
N ASP A 214 -24.38 -11.68 36.01
CA ASP A 214 -22.92 -11.49 35.91
C ASP A 214 -22.35 -11.82 34.52
N LEU A 215 -23.05 -12.62 33.69
CA LEU A 215 -22.68 -12.85 32.28
C LEU A 215 -23.21 -11.75 31.32
N ILE A 216 -24.10 -10.87 31.80
CA ILE A 216 -24.78 -9.85 30.98
C ILE A 216 -24.20 -8.45 31.26
N ASP A 217 -23.14 -8.34 32.07
CA ASP A 217 -22.60 -7.06 32.51
C ASP A 217 -21.62 -6.41 31.51
N GLY A 218 -22.22 -5.85 30.46
CA GLY A 218 -21.64 -4.71 29.74
C GLY A 218 -20.45 -5.03 28.86
N ASN A 219 -20.58 -6.03 27.96
CA ASN A 219 -19.65 -6.31 26.86
C ASN A 219 -19.30 -5.02 26.10
N SER A 220 -18.19 -4.41 26.51
CA SER A 220 -17.80 -3.07 26.10
C SER A 220 -16.98 -3.17 24.84
N SER A 221 -17.49 -2.61 23.74
CA SER A 221 -16.77 -2.62 22.47
C SER A 221 -15.51 -1.76 22.55
N ALA A 222 -14.37 -2.36 22.21
CA ALA A 222 -13.15 -1.65 21.84
C ALA A 222 -12.93 -1.77 20.33
N VAL A 223 -12.63 -0.65 19.68
CA VAL A 223 -12.28 -0.61 18.26
C VAL A 223 -10.82 -0.22 18.15
N LEU A 224 -10.00 -1.13 17.63
CA LEU A 224 -8.59 -0.91 17.36
C LEU A 224 -8.41 -0.22 16.01
N VAL A 225 -7.76 0.95 15.99
CA VAL A 225 -7.66 1.81 14.79
C VAL A 225 -6.20 2.04 14.40
N PHE A 226 -5.79 1.41 13.31
CA PHE A 226 -4.49 1.64 12.68
C PHE A 226 -4.60 2.81 11.69
N ALA A 227 -3.94 3.94 11.99
CA ALA A 227 -3.99 5.14 11.16
C ALA A 227 -2.58 5.60 10.74
N ARG A 228 -2.34 5.69 9.44
CA ARG A 228 -1.07 6.18 8.86
C ARG A 228 -1.27 7.62 8.38
N GLN A 229 -0.96 8.58 9.25
CA GLN A 229 -1.27 10.01 9.17
C GLN A 229 -2.78 10.34 9.37
N PRO A 230 -3.12 11.58 9.82
CA PRO A 230 -4.16 11.75 10.83
C PRO A 230 -5.57 12.03 10.30
N PHE A 231 -6.57 11.69 11.12
CA PHE A 231 -7.91 12.24 11.02
C PHE A 231 -7.86 13.79 11.14
N PRO A 232 -8.64 14.55 10.32
CA PRO A 232 -8.60 16.02 10.32
C PRO A 232 -8.83 16.70 11.68
N GLY A 233 -9.51 16.04 12.62
CA GLY A 233 -9.82 16.60 13.95
C GLY A 233 -8.63 16.78 14.90
N MET A 234 -7.48 16.12 14.67
CA MET A 234 -6.34 16.14 15.62
C MET A 234 -5.26 17.20 15.33
N LEU A 235 -5.35 17.95 14.23
CA LEU A 235 -4.30 18.84 13.74
C LEU A 235 -3.91 20.04 14.64
N LYS A 236 -4.58 20.26 15.78
CA LYS A 236 -4.34 21.41 16.66
C LYS A 236 -3.36 21.20 17.84
N ARG A 237 -2.93 19.97 18.15
CA ARG A 237 -2.18 19.68 19.40
C ARG A 237 -0.84 18.94 19.27
N HIS A 238 -0.40 18.56 18.07
CA HIS A 238 0.83 17.78 17.90
C HIS A 238 1.78 18.39 16.87
N LYS A 239 3.08 18.39 17.17
CA LYS A 239 4.16 18.67 16.20
C LYS A 239 4.10 17.64 15.07
N GLN A 240 4.62 18.04 13.91
CA GLN A 240 4.82 17.18 12.75
C GLN A 240 5.52 15.87 13.16
N MET A 241 4.88 14.73 12.93
CA MET A 241 5.45 13.40 13.18
C MET A 241 6.68 13.17 12.29
N GLN A 242 7.61 12.36 12.79
CA GLN A 242 8.71 11.85 11.97
C GLN A 242 8.20 10.78 10.98
N PRO A 243 8.88 10.56 9.84
CA PRO A 243 8.45 9.58 8.84
C PRO A 243 8.35 8.13 9.38
N ASP A 244 9.12 7.83 10.42
CA ASP A 244 9.34 6.47 10.97
C ASP A 244 8.46 6.13 12.18
N GLU A 245 7.53 7.02 12.54
CA GLU A 245 6.62 6.85 13.68
C GLU A 245 5.29 6.22 13.28
N LEU A 246 4.90 5.13 13.96
CA LEU A 246 3.55 4.54 13.86
C LEU A 246 2.75 4.85 15.14
N ILE A 247 1.56 5.42 14.96
CA ILE A 247 0.58 5.59 16.04
C ILE A 247 -0.43 4.44 15.95
N ILE A 248 -0.75 3.87 17.11
CA ILE A 248 -1.79 2.86 17.26
C ILE A 248 -2.77 3.42 18.31
N GLU A 249 -3.87 3.99 17.82
CA GLU A 249 -4.97 4.51 18.65
C GLU A 249 -6.03 3.41 18.80
N MET A 250 -6.66 3.37 19.95
CA MET A 250 -7.65 2.36 20.25
C MET A 250 -8.75 2.98 21.08
N LEU A 251 -9.97 2.83 20.56
CA LEU A 251 -11.15 3.57 20.99
C LEU A 251 -12.00 2.66 21.87
N THR A 252 -12.21 3.09 23.10
CA THR A 252 -12.91 2.36 24.17
C THR A 252 -14.05 3.18 24.74
N THR A 253 -15.06 2.50 25.28
CA THR A 253 -16.03 3.14 26.18
C THR A 253 -15.39 3.43 27.55
N SER A 254 -16.02 4.30 28.35
CA SER A 254 -15.63 4.57 29.75
C SER A 254 -15.56 3.31 30.61
N ASN A 255 -16.43 2.34 30.32
CA ASN A 255 -16.64 1.17 31.16
C ASN A 255 -15.79 -0.04 30.71
N PHE A 256 -14.89 0.14 29.73
CA PHE A 256 -14.15 -0.98 29.14
C PHE A 256 -13.40 -1.77 30.23
N PRO A 257 -13.73 -3.06 30.45
CA PRO A 257 -13.41 -3.72 31.70
C PRO A 257 -12.02 -4.38 31.68
N TYR A 258 -11.24 -4.22 30.61
CA TYR A 258 -9.86 -4.67 30.53
C TYR A 258 -8.86 -3.53 30.80
N THR A 259 -7.75 -3.91 31.39
CA THR A 259 -6.49 -3.17 31.43
C THR A 259 -5.57 -3.69 30.32
N TYR A 260 -4.73 -2.81 29.78
CA TYR A 260 -3.80 -3.14 28.71
C TYR A 260 -2.45 -3.55 29.29
N SER A 261 -1.87 -4.63 28.79
CA SER A 261 -0.58 -5.15 29.30
C SER A 261 0.55 -5.02 28.28
N LYS A 262 0.27 -5.29 27.00
CA LYS A 262 1.31 -5.34 25.97
C LYS A 262 0.71 -5.30 24.56
N LEU A 263 1.08 -4.31 23.74
CA LEU A 263 1.19 -4.57 22.31
C LEU A 263 2.49 -5.36 22.07
N LYS A 264 2.41 -6.39 21.23
CA LYS A 264 3.55 -6.97 20.53
C LYS A 264 3.48 -6.58 19.05
N VAL A 265 4.61 -6.19 18.49
CA VAL A 265 4.80 -6.11 17.04
C VAL A 265 5.52 -7.38 16.62
N HIS A 266 4.86 -8.21 15.83
CA HIS A 266 5.43 -9.40 15.22
C HIS A 266 5.89 -9.07 13.80
N SER A 267 7.07 -9.58 13.42
CA SER A 267 7.57 -9.50 12.05
C SER A 267 7.67 -10.89 11.44
N SER A 268 7.07 -11.12 10.27
CA SER A 268 7.52 -12.23 9.43
C SER A 268 8.75 -11.76 8.65
N ALA A 269 9.94 -12.00 9.19
CA ALA A 269 11.17 -11.86 8.41
C ALA A 269 11.32 -13.10 7.53
N GLN A 270 11.03 -12.97 6.23
CA GLN A 270 11.44 -14.01 5.28
C GLN A 270 12.90 -13.75 4.92
N THR A 271 13.80 -14.50 5.57
CA THR A 271 15.19 -14.62 5.11
C THR A 271 15.16 -15.07 3.67
N ILE A 272 15.62 -14.23 2.75
CA ILE A 272 15.92 -14.68 1.39
C ILE A 272 17.13 -15.58 1.53
N ASN A 273 16.92 -16.90 1.68
CA ASN A 273 17.97 -17.89 1.49
C ASN A 273 18.58 -17.58 0.12
N SER A 274 19.85 -17.15 0.12
CA SER A 274 20.41 -16.36 -0.97
C SER A 274 20.26 -17.10 -2.30
N ILE A 275 19.32 -16.64 -3.13
CA ILE A 275 19.16 -17.11 -4.51
C ILE A 275 20.51 -16.88 -5.17
N GLY A 276 21.14 -17.98 -5.57
CA GLY A 276 22.60 -18.10 -5.46
C GLY A 276 23.37 -17.06 -6.26
N GLN A 277 24.57 -16.71 -5.80
CA GLN A 277 25.59 -16.00 -6.59
C GLN A 277 26.18 -16.88 -7.72
N ASN A 278 25.36 -17.81 -8.23
CA ASN A 278 25.60 -18.69 -9.37
C ASN A 278 24.87 -18.18 -10.62
N SER A 279 24.38 -16.94 -10.62
CA SER A 279 24.20 -16.19 -11.86
C SER A 279 25.57 -16.04 -12.51
N THR A 280 25.83 -16.88 -13.52
CA THR A 280 27.11 -16.95 -14.23
C THR A 280 27.57 -15.54 -14.61
N ILE A 281 28.78 -15.17 -14.19
CA ILE A 281 29.47 -14.00 -14.76
C ILE A 281 29.59 -14.29 -16.25
N ILE A 282 28.77 -13.65 -17.08
CA ILE A 282 28.97 -13.64 -18.52
C ILE A 282 30.35 -13.00 -18.72
N PRO A 283 31.36 -13.75 -19.20
CA PRO A 283 32.67 -13.17 -19.38
C PRO A 283 32.54 -12.12 -20.48
N ILE A 284 32.89 -10.87 -20.17
CA ILE A 284 33.16 -9.87 -21.19
C ILE A 284 34.42 -10.37 -21.90
N THR A 285 34.24 -11.06 -23.02
CA THR A 285 35.28 -11.72 -23.80
C THR A 285 36.12 -10.69 -24.53
N ASN A 286 37.09 -10.13 -23.80
CA ASN A 286 38.18 -9.35 -24.38
C ASN A 286 38.97 -10.25 -25.34
N ASN A 287 38.60 -10.22 -26.62
CA ASN A 287 39.35 -10.82 -27.72
C ASN A 287 40.66 -10.05 -27.93
N ILE A 288 41.65 -10.32 -27.08
CA ILE A 288 43.05 -9.98 -27.31
C ILE A 288 43.79 -11.27 -27.65
N ILE A 289 44.26 -11.35 -28.88
CA ILE A 289 44.96 -12.53 -29.39
C ILE A 289 46.37 -12.57 -28.80
N ASN A 290 46.61 -13.52 -27.90
CA ASN A 290 47.97 -13.87 -27.48
C ASN A 290 48.69 -14.61 -28.61
N THR A 291 49.85 -14.13 -29.06
CA THR A 291 51.04 -14.96 -29.32
C THR A 291 52.25 -14.13 -29.79
N SER A 292 53.20 -13.88 -28.89
CA SER A 292 54.63 -14.26 -29.07
C SER A 292 55.49 -13.65 -27.97
N LEU A 293 56.46 -14.42 -27.47
CA LEU A 293 57.45 -13.99 -26.48
C LEU A 293 58.80 -13.80 -27.16
N SER A 294 59.49 -12.70 -26.86
CA SER A 294 60.93 -12.54 -27.10
C SER A 294 61.48 -11.41 -26.22
N PRO A 295 62.26 -11.74 -25.16
CA PRO A 295 62.95 -10.73 -24.36
C PRO A 295 64.28 -10.32 -25.01
N ASN A 296 64.71 -9.08 -24.81
CA ASN A 296 66.09 -8.65 -25.09
C ASN A 296 66.58 -7.66 -24.03
N HIS A 297 67.82 -7.84 -23.58
CA HIS A 297 68.47 -7.08 -22.50
C HIS A 297 69.42 -6.00 -23.04
N SER A 298 69.32 -4.78 -22.50
CA SER A 298 70.43 -3.81 -22.34
C SER A 298 69.96 -2.82 -21.25
N ASN A 299 70.52 -2.67 -20.05
CA ASN A 299 71.90 -2.45 -19.58
C ASN A 299 72.51 -1.07 -19.94
N GLU A 300 72.27 -0.09 -19.06
CA GLU A 300 73.15 1.03 -18.64
C GLU A 300 72.37 1.75 -17.50
N ASN A 301 72.68 1.66 -16.20
CA ASN A 301 73.89 2.00 -15.42
C ASN A 301 74.33 3.47 -15.51
N ASP A 302 73.76 4.30 -14.62
CA ASP A 302 74.49 5.13 -13.63
C ASP A 302 73.49 6.09 -12.94
N ASN A 303 73.72 6.69 -11.77
CA ASN A 303 74.40 6.39 -10.50
C ASN A 303 74.39 7.71 -9.71
N ASN A 304 74.31 7.65 -8.38
CA ASN A 304 74.36 8.78 -7.43
C ASN A 304 73.17 9.78 -7.44
N ASN A 305 72.42 10.06 -6.35
CA ASN A 305 72.73 10.29 -4.92
C ASN A 305 73.06 11.77 -4.61
N ILE A 306 72.22 12.44 -3.81
CA ILE A 306 72.54 13.34 -2.68
C ILE A 306 71.24 13.95 -2.08
N ASN A 307 71.14 13.97 -0.75
CA ASN A 307 70.09 14.70 -0.02
C ASN A 307 70.45 16.18 0.15
N ASN A 308 69.46 17.08 0.24
CA ASN A 308 69.52 18.19 1.21
C ASN A 308 68.16 18.86 1.48
N ASN A 309 67.93 19.19 2.75
CA ASN A 309 66.90 20.16 3.18
C ASN A 309 67.49 21.58 3.16
N ASN A 310 66.65 22.61 2.96
CA ASN A 310 66.65 23.82 3.81
C ASN A 310 65.52 24.82 3.45
N ASN A 311 65.14 25.64 4.44
CA ASN A 311 64.15 26.71 4.31
C ASN A 311 64.67 27.93 3.53
N ILE A 312 63.79 28.59 2.76
CA ILE A 312 63.88 30.05 2.50
C ILE A 312 62.46 30.67 2.57
N ASN A 313 62.33 31.76 3.33
CA ASN A 313 61.16 32.64 3.36
C ASN A 313 61.35 33.81 2.37
N SER A 314 60.26 34.31 1.75
CA SER A 314 60.23 35.70 1.26
C SER A 314 58.81 36.27 1.19
N ASN A 315 58.65 37.52 1.65
CA ASN A 315 57.43 38.32 1.53
C ASN A 315 57.54 39.29 0.35
N ILE A 316 56.44 39.54 -0.38
CA ILE A 316 56.23 40.79 -1.13
C ILE A 316 54.78 41.27 -0.90
N ASN A 317 54.63 42.54 -0.54
CA ASN A 317 53.34 43.24 -0.36
C ASN A 317 52.97 44.05 -1.61
N ASN A 318 51.66 44.26 -1.83
CA ASN A 318 51.00 45.51 -2.27
C ASN A 318 49.51 45.16 -2.56
N ASN A 319 48.47 45.61 -1.83
CA ASN A 319 48.02 46.95 -1.44
C ASN A 319 47.25 47.70 -2.56
N VAL A 320 45.94 47.96 -2.36
CA VAL A 320 45.17 49.19 -2.74
C VAL A 320 43.65 49.07 -2.43
N ASN A 321 43.18 49.96 -1.56
CA ASN A 321 41.87 50.65 -1.44
C ASN A 321 40.48 49.96 -1.58
N ASN A 322 39.74 49.99 -0.46
CA ASN A 322 38.40 50.58 -0.27
C ASN A 322 37.48 50.89 -1.48
N ILE A 323 36.20 50.51 -1.35
CA ILE A 323 35.07 51.48 -1.34
C ILE A 323 33.92 50.90 -0.49
N ASN A 324 33.25 51.77 0.26
CA ASN A 324 32.05 51.49 1.05
C ASN A 324 31.09 52.68 0.81
N ASN A 325 29.80 52.47 0.54
CA ASN A 325 28.76 53.48 0.80
C ASN A 325 27.32 52.98 0.58
N ASN A 326 26.41 53.51 1.41
CA ASN A 326 24.96 53.34 1.26
C ASN A 326 24.40 54.27 0.17
N ILE A 327 23.34 53.82 -0.52
CA ILE A 327 22.25 54.72 -0.94
C ILE A 327 20.91 54.06 -0.60
N ASN A 328 20.13 54.75 0.23
CA ASN A 328 18.70 54.52 0.40
C ASN A 328 17.93 55.51 -0.49
N ASN A 329 16.67 55.15 -0.80
CA ASN A 329 15.55 55.93 -1.38
C ASN A 329 15.00 55.21 -2.63
N ASN A 330 13.77 54.67 -2.69
CA ASN A 330 12.45 55.17 -2.23
C ASN A 330 11.97 56.39 -3.04
N ILE A 331 11.03 56.17 -3.99
CA ILE A 331 9.99 57.13 -4.43
C ILE A 331 9.03 56.43 -5.43
N ASN A 332 7.73 56.67 -5.20
CA ASN A 332 6.53 56.60 -6.06
C ASN A 332 6.54 55.75 -7.36
N ASN A 333 5.64 54.77 -7.54
CA ASN A 333 4.16 54.88 -7.57
C ASN A 333 3.63 55.69 -8.76
N ASN A 334 3.05 55.02 -9.77
CA ASN A 334 2.23 55.65 -10.79
C ASN A 334 1.17 54.65 -11.33
N ASN A 335 -0.05 54.72 -10.79
CA ASN A 335 -1.23 54.09 -11.41
C ASN A 335 -1.59 54.86 -12.69
N ASN A 336 -2.03 54.16 -13.73
CA ASN A 336 -3.01 54.76 -14.64
C ASN A 336 -3.94 53.71 -15.27
N ASN A 337 -5.22 53.78 -14.92
CA ASN A 337 -6.28 53.16 -15.71
C ASN A 337 -6.40 53.91 -17.05
N ASN A 338 -6.77 53.23 -18.13
CA ASN A 338 -8.13 53.33 -18.67
C ASN A 338 -8.35 52.64 -20.03
N ASN A 339 -9.59 52.16 -20.18
CA ASN A 339 -10.42 52.17 -21.39
C ASN A 339 -10.13 51.32 -22.64
N ILE A 340 -11.13 50.47 -22.90
CA ILE A 340 -11.90 50.37 -24.16
C ILE A 340 -11.14 49.83 -25.40
N GLY A 341 -11.50 48.60 -25.77
CA GLY A 341 -11.12 47.93 -27.01
C GLY A 341 -12.14 46.88 -27.46
N ASN A 342 -13.44 47.17 -27.30
CA ASN A 342 -14.52 46.27 -27.71
C ASN A 342 -14.73 46.37 -29.24
N LEU A 343 -14.45 45.29 -29.98
CA LEU A 343 -14.60 45.24 -31.44
C LEU A 343 -15.21 43.89 -31.88
N ASN A 344 -16.53 43.90 -32.02
CA ASN A 344 -17.29 42.87 -32.72
C ASN A 344 -17.42 43.22 -34.21
N SER A 345 -17.66 42.19 -35.02
CA SER A 345 -18.31 42.23 -36.35
C SER A 345 -17.49 42.69 -37.55
N ILE A 346 -17.95 42.26 -38.75
CA ILE A 346 -17.65 42.80 -40.10
C ILE A 346 -16.20 42.53 -40.60
N ASP A 347 -15.95 41.89 -41.76
CA ASP A 347 -16.85 41.31 -42.75
C ASP A 347 -16.15 40.34 -43.74
N ASN A 348 -16.95 39.70 -44.62
CA ASN A 348 -16.73 39.38 -46.05
C ASN A 348 -15.29 39.38 -46.68
N SER A 349 -14.92 38.50 -47.62
CA SER A 349 -15.67 37.43 -48.34
C SER A 349 -14.75 36.57 -49.24
N ASN A 350 -15.36 35.59 -49.94
CA ASN A 350 -14.89 34.85 -51.14
C ASN A 350 -13.90 33.69 -50.97
N ASN A 351 -13.93 32.63 -51.81
CA ASN A 351 -15.03 31.92 -52.51
C ASN A 351 -14.42 30.64 -53.18
N ILE A 352 -15.23 29.86 -53.91
CA ILE A 352 -14.85 28.73 -54.81
C ILE A 352 -14.56 27.39 -54.09
N ASN A 353 -15.15 26.25 -54.48
CA ASN A 353 -16.50 26.00 -55.03
C ASN A 353 -16.85 24.48 -54.96
N ASN A 354 -18.15 24.14 -55.09
CA ASN A 354 -18.71 22.81 -55.45
C ASN A 354 -18.51 21.62 -54.45
N ASN A 355 -19.31 20.54 -54.39
CA ASN A 355 -20.74 20.16 -54.60
C ASN A 355 -20.84 18.63 -54.20
N ILE A 356 -21.91 17.83 -53.97
CA ILE A 356 -23.38 17.80 -54.23
C ILE A 356 -24.09 16.98 -53.10
N ASN A 357 -25.14 17.54 -52.44
CA ASN A 357 -26.27 16.85 -51.72
C ASN A 357 -25.97 15.84 -50.54
N ASN A 358 -26.89 15.49 -49.64
CA ASN A 358 -28.33 15.79 -49.46
C ASN A 358 -28.80 15.67 -47.98
N ASN A 359 -29.83 16.46 -47.59
CA ASN A 359 -31.02 16.16 -46.73
C ASN A 359 -30.96 15.19 -45.50
N ASN A 360 -31.74 15.37 -44.40
CA ASN A 360 -32.84 16.30 -44.07
C ASN A 360 -33.10 16.37 -42.53
N ASN A 361 -33.82 17.42 -42.08
CA ASN A 361 -34.48 17.68 -40.78
C ASN A 361 -33.67 17.53 -39.46
N ASN A 362 -33.55 18.52 -38.55
CA ASN A 362 -34.47 19.57 -38.03
C ASN A 362 -35.47 19.09 -36.96
N ASN A 363 -35.20 19.36 -35.68
CA ASN A 363 -35.80 20.52 -34.99
C ASN A 363 -35.05 20.86 -33.69
N ASN A 364 -35.06 22.13 -33.29
CA ASN A 364 -34.47 22.67 -32.07
C ASN A 364 -35.58 23.06 -31.09
N ASN A 365 -35.41 22.79 -29.79
CA ASN A 365 -36.13 23.53 -28.76
C ASN A 365 -35.26 23.80 -27.55
N ASN A 366 -34.98 25.07 -27.32
CA ASN A 366 -34.20 25.60 -26.20
C ASN A 366 -35.17 26.01 -25.09
N ASN A 367 -34.95 25.55 -23.86
CA ASN A 367 -35.58 26.16 -22.69
C ASN A 367 -34.57 26.40 -21.56
N ASN A 368 -34.38 27.68 -21.25
CA ASN A 368 -33.54 28.19 -20.19
C ASN A 368 -34.39 28.40 -18.94
N ASN A 369 -34.00 27.85 -17.79
CA ASN A 369 -34.57 28.29 -16.52
C ASN A 369 -33.49 28.49 -15.44
N ASN A 370 -33.24 29.77 -15.15
CA ASN A 370 -32.41 30.25 -14.07
C ASN A 370 -33.23 30.31 -12.77
N ASN A 371 -32.69 29.85 -11.64
CA ASN A 371 -33.24 30.22 -10.34
C ASN A 371 -32.13 30.45 -9.29
N ASN A 372 -32.36 31.43 -8.43
CA ASN A 372 -31.35 32.07 -7.60
C ASN A 372 -31.89 32.33 -6.18
N SER A 373 -31.23 31.77 -5.16
CA SER A 373 -31.34 32.20 -3.76
C SER A 373 -30.00 31.84 -3.08
N ASN A 374 -29.13 32.75 -2.63
CA ASN A 374 -29.26 34.02 -1.88
C ASN A 374 -29.45 33.83 -0.36
N ASN A 375 -28.84 34.75 0.41
CA ASN A 375 -28.86 34.92 1.88
C ASN A 375 -28.16 33.83 2.75
N ASN A 376 -27.52 34.16 3.90
CA ASN A 376 -27.16 35.49 4.42
C ASN A 376 -25.91 35.47 5.34
N ASN A 377 -25.24 36.63 5.36
CA ASN A 377 -24.32 37.23 6.34
C ASN A 377 -24.35 36.71 7.80
N ASN A 378 -23.18 36.51 8.41
CA ASN A 378 -22.81 37.33 9.58
C ASN A 378 -21.28 37.52 9.72
N ASN A 379 -20.89 38.65 10.31
CA ASN A 379 -19.53 39.11 10.56
C ASN A 379 -19.35 39.33 12.07
N ASN A 380 -18.22 38.91 12.66
CA ASN A 380 -17.71 39.62 13.82
C ASN A 380 -16.17 39.57 13.91
N ASN A 381 -15.61 40.71 14.32
CA ASN A 381 -14.21 40.97 14.52
C ASN A 381 -14.01 41.30 16.00
N ASN A 382 -13.04 40.68 16.67
CA ASN A 382 -12.52 41.28 17.90
C ASN A 382 -11.01 41.10 18.05
N ASN A 383 -10.40 42.15 18.58
CA ASN A 383 -8.98 42.37 18.70
C ASN A 383 -8.65 42.50 20.18
N ASN A 384 -7.63 41.80 20.67
CA ASN A 384 -6.91 42.30 21.83
C ASN A 384 -5.42 42.00 21.75
N ASN A 385 -4.63 43.01 22.04
CA ASN A 385 -3.18 43.03 22.04
C ASN A 385 -2.77 43.60 23.40
N ASN A 386 -1.99 42.85 24.17
CA ASN A 386 -1.24 43.47 25.26
C ASN A 386 0.16 42.88 25.40
N ASN A 387 1.06 43.74 25.88
CA ASN A 387 2.49 43.71 25.64
C ASN A 387 3.26 43.47 26.95
N ASN A 388 4.58 43.35 26.81
CA ASN A 388 5.62 43.84 27.73
C ASN A 388 6.30 42.85 28.72
N SER A 389 7.64 42.96 28.73
CA SER A 389 8.66 42.54 29.71
C SER A 389 8.71 41.07 30.18
N ASN A 390 9.81 40.32 30.04
CA ASN A 390 11.26 40.58 30.30
C ASN A 390 11.66 40.60 31.79
N SER A 391 12.15 39.46 32.29
CA SER A 391 13.30 39.38 33.19
C SER A 391 13.85 37.95 33.23
N ASN A 392 15.13 37.79 33.57
CA ASN A 392 15.84 36.51 33.67
C ASN A 392 16.55 36.41 35.03
N SER A 393 16.25 35.38 35.84
CA SER A 393 17.14 34.95 36.92
C SER A 393 16.85 33.53 37.41
N ASN A 394 17.91 32.70 37.34
CA ASN A 394 18.29 31.66 38.30
C ASN A 394 17.56 31.61 39.66
N ASN A 395 17.24 30.40 40.11
CA ASN A 395 17.62 29.94 41.47
C ASN A 395 17.92 28.42 41.45
N ASN A 396 18.64 27.92 42.46
CA ASN A 396 19.41 26.68 42.42
C ASN A 396 19.26 25.84 43.71
N ASN A 397 19.69 24.57 43.64
CA ASN A 397 20.26 23.76 44.72
C ASN A 397 19.31 23.18 45.81
N ASN A 398 19.28 21.83 45.94
CA ASN A 398 20.03 21.14 47.00
C ASN A 398 20.24 19.64 46.67
N ASN A 399 21.11 18.93 47.41
CA ASN A 399 21.66 17.61 47.06
C ASN A 399 21.98 16.73 48.30
N ASN A 400 22.34 15.43 48.08
CA ASN A 400 23.02 14.47 48.99
C ASN A 400 22.21 13.87 50.18
N ASN A 401 22.54 12.70 50.78
CA ASN A 401 23.35 11.48 50.44
C ASN A 401 23.23 10.44 51.62
N ILE A 402 23.93 9.28 51.56
CA ILE A 402 24.25 8.31 52.67
C ILE A 402 23.08 7.32 53.01
N GLN A 403 23.20 6.02 53.36
CA GLN A 403 24.24 5.03 53.80
C GLN A 403 23.90 3.65 53.14
N ASN A 404 24.75 2.71 52.71
CA ASN A 404 26.03 2.08 53.12
C ASN A 404 25.90 0.87 54.11
N GLY A 405 26.37 -0.33 53.70
CA GLY A 405 26.37 -1.60 54.47
C GLY A 405 27.07 -2.75 53.70
N ASN A 406 27.76 -3.68 54.40
CA ASN A 406 28.82 -4.55 53.86
C ASN A 406 28.72 -6.04 54.30
N ASN A 407 29.45 -6.93 53.58
CA ASN A 407 29.89 -8.31 53.97
C ASN A 407 28.75 -9.37 54.13
N GLU A 408 28.90 -10.71 54.12
CA GLU A 408 29.96 -11.74 53.88
C GLU A 408 29.23 -13.12 53.70
N ASN A 409 29.75 -14.26 53.20
CA ASN A 409 30.97 -14.67 52.47
C ASN A 409 30.77 -16.04 51.74
N ASP A 410 31.86 -16.61 51.19
CA ASP A 410 32.23 -18.06 51.10
C ASP A 410 31.59 -19.07 50.09
N ASN A 411 32.44 -19.44 49.11
CA ASN A 411 32.92 -20.80 48.74
C ASN A 411 32.03 -21.95 48.15
N ASN A 412 32.39 -22.31 46.90
CA ASN A 412 32.70 -23.66 46.37
C ASN A 412 31.93 -24.93 46.78
N ASN A 413 31.43 -25.70 45.79
CA ASN A 413 32.18 -26.88 45.29
C ASN A 413 31.72 -27.39 43.89
N ASN A 414 32.49 -28.31 43.31
CA ASN A 414 32.32 -28.94 41.98
C ASN A 414 31.26 -30.07 41.93
N GLY A 415 30.71 -30.33 40.73
CA GLY A 415 29.91 -31.54 40.44
C GLY A 415 29.56 -31.71 38.95
N ASN A 416 30.16 -32.70 38.28
CA ASN A 416 29.91 -33.03 36.86
C ASN A 416 28.57 -33.76 36.65
N THR A 417 27.80 -33.38 35.62
CA THR A 417 27.04 -34.34 34.77
C THR A 417 26.75 -33.79 33.36
N SER A 418 27.13 -34.60 32.36
CA SER A 418 26.53 -34.78 31.01
C SER A 418 26.01 -33.57 30.20
N PRO A 419 26.57 -33.29 29.00
CA PRO A 419 25.96 -32.37 28.04
C PRO A 419 24.81 -33.03 27.27
N LEU A 420 23.60 -32.46 27.33
CA LEU A 420 22.55 -32.73 26.34
C LEU A 420 22.59 -31.67 25.23
N SER A 421 22.43 -32.12 23.99
CA SER A 421 22.36 -31.27 22.80
C SER A 421 21.04 -30.49 22.75
N LEU A 422 21.09 -29.17 22.95
CA LEU A 422 19.99 -28.29 22.52
C LEU A 422 20.06 -28.08 21.00
N SER A 423 18.91 -28.13 20.34
CA SER A 423 18.76 -27.92 18.91
C SER A 423 18.92 -26.45 18.52
N ASN A 424 19.64 -26.21 17.42
CA ASN A 424 19.78 -24.89 16.82
C ASN A 424 18.52 -24.49 16.02
N ASN A 425 17.44 -24.10 16.70
CA ASN A 425 16.25 -23.54 16.06
C ASN A 425 16.00 -22.07 16.46
N GLU A 426 15.74 -21.24 15.44
CA GLU A 426 14.85 -20.07 15.48
C GLU A 426 15.12 -18.96 16.52
N LYS A 427 16.34 -18.42 16.55
CA LYS A 427 16.56 -17.03 17.02
C LYS A 427 16.20 -16.01 15.92
N SER A 428 14.93 -15.98 15.54
CA SER A 428 14.38 -15.18 14.42
C SER A 428 13.55 -13.96 14.86
N ASP A 429 13.43 -13.65 16.16
CA ASP A 429 12.88 -12.38 16.63
C ASP A 429 13.71 -11.21 16.09
N LEU A 430 13.16 -10.50 15.11
CA LEU A 430 13.87 -9.46 14.36
C LEU A 430 13.53 -8.04 14.81
N PHE A 431 12.46 -7.90 15.59
CA PHE A 431 12.05 -6.68 16.27
C PHE A 431 11.90 -7.02 17.76
N GLU A 432 12.43 -6.17 18.64
CA GLU A 432 12.18 -6.33 20.07
C GLU A 432 10.68 -6.24 20.37
N HIS A 433 10.22 -7.01 21.36
CA HIS A 433 8.86 -6.93 21.88
C HIS A 433 8.64 -5.62 22.66
N HIS A 434 8.60 -4.48 21.96
CA HIS A 434 8.33 -3.15 22.50
C HIS A 434 6.93 -3.07 23.14
N THR A 435 6.86 -3.37 24.44
CA THR A 435 5.82 -2.87 25.33
C THR A 435 5.80 -1.35 25.28
N PHE A 436 4.60 -0.78 25.15
CA PHE A 436 4.33 0.60 25.53
C PHE A 436 3.04 0.64 26.33
N ASP A 437 2.96 1.61 27.23
CA ASP A 437 1.73 1.96 27.92
C ASP A 437 0.84 2.81 27.00
N LEU A 438 -0.47 2.71 27.19
CA LEU A 438 -1.44 3.54 26.49
C LEU A 438 -1.79 4.77 27.33
N PHE A 439 -1.52 5.96 26.81
CA PHE A 439 -1.80 7.22 27.49
C PHE A 439 -3.25 7.66 27.22
N PRO A 440 -4.02 8.09 28.25
CA PRO A 440 -5.37 8.61 28.07
C PRO A 440 -5.36 9.98 27.35
N ILE A 441 -6.29 10.20 26.42
CA ILE A 441 -6.33 11.35 25.49
C ILE A 441 -7.55 12.27 25.69
N GLU A 442 -8.04 12.39 26.93
CA GLU A 442 -9.40 12.88 27.25
C GLU A 442 -10.50 11.90 26.78
N ASN A 443 -11.72 12.05 27.30
CA ASN A 443 -12.94 11.32 26.88
C ASN A 443 -12.81 9.78 26.77
N ASN A 444 -12.07 9.14 27.68
CA ASN A 444 -11.84 7.69 27.76
C ASN A 444 -11.18 7.07 26.50
N LYS A 445 -10.52 7.88 25.67
CA LYS A 445 -9.65 7.40 24.60
C LYS A 445 -8.25 7.08 25.11
N TYR A 446 -7.57 6.16 24.44
CA TYR A 446 -6.21 5.74 24.78
C TYR A 446 -5.34 5.62 23.51
N SER A 447 -4.13 6.20 23.52
CA SER A 447 -3.17 6.11 22.41
C SER A 447 -1.84 5.51 22.85
N GLY A 448 -1.31 4.63 22.01
CA GLY A 448 0.08 4.20 22.04
C GLY A 448 0.86 4.74 20.84
N LYS A 449 2.17 4.90 21.02
CA LYS A 449 3.10 5.26 19.94
C LYS A 449 4.31 4.35 20.04
N THR A 450 4.74 3.80 18.90
CA THR A 450 5.99 3.03 18.82
C THR A 450 6.77 3.43 17.58
N ALA A 451 8.07 3.68 17.77
CA ALA A 451 8.98 3.91 16.66
C ALA A 451 9.43 2.55 16.13
N LEU A 452 9.08 2.21 14.88
CA LEU A 452 9.43 0.93 14.29
C LEU A 452 10.86 0.95 13.73
N LYS A 453 11.85 0.98 14.64
CA LYS A 453 13.26 0.93 14.28
C LYS A 453 13.62 -0.43 13.68
N CYS A 454 13.80 -0.47 12.37
CA CYS A 454 14.29 -1.64 11.65
C CYS A 454 15.83 -1.69 11.75
N VAL A 455 16.38 -2.03 12.93
CA VAL A 455 17.81 -1.77 13.28
C VAL A 455 18.84 -2.62 12.52
N LYS A 456 18.46 -3.76 11.93
CA LYS A 456 19.44 -4.68 11.31
C LYS A 456 19.88 -4.22 9.92
N ALA A 457 21.19 -4.18 9.68
CA ALA A 457 21.81 -3.88 8.38
C ALA A 457 21.69 -5.03 7.35
N THR A 458 20.61 -5.80 7.42
CA THR A 458 20.34 -6.98 6.57
C THR A 458 19.08 -6.74 5.76
N THR A 459 19.20 -6.73 4.43
CA THR A 459 18.06 -6.44 3.56
C THR A 459 17.14 -7.64 3.42
N GLN A 460 15.84 -7.44 3.65
CA GLN A 460 14.88 -8.54 3.75
C GLN A 460 13.44 -8.11 3.42
N PHE A 461 12.65 -9.06 2.93
CA PHE A 461 11.19 -8.93 2.90
C PHE A 461 10.63 -9.13 4.31
N SER A 462 9.85 -8.15 4.75
CA SER A 462 9.22 -8.12 6.06
C SER A 462 7.72 -7.91 5.89
N SER A 463 6.93 -8.47 6.80
CA SER A 463 5.54 -8.03 7.01
C SER A 463 5.28 -7.90 8.51
N LEU A 464 4.38 -6.98 8.89
CA LEU A 464 4.11 -6.64 10.29
C LEU A 464 2.73 -7.14 10.69
N LYS A 465 2.65 -7.78 11.86
CA LYS A 465 1.42 -8.20 12.52
C LYS A 465 1.40 -7.58 13.93
N PHE A 466 0.28 -6.98 14.31
CA PHE A 466 0.11 -6.35 15.61
C PHE A 466 -0.75 -7.25 16.49
N SER A 467 -0.33 -7.45 17.74
CA SER A 467 -0.94 -8.41 18.69
C SER A 467 -1.07 -7.75 20.06
N ILE A 468 -2.28 -7.30 20.44
CA ILE A 468 -2.54 -6.60 21.71
C ILE A 468 -3.09 -7.58 22.74
N CYS A 469 -2.37 -7.77 23.84
CA CYS A 469 -2.85 -8.48 25.01
C CYS A 469 -3.67 -7.55 25.93
N LEU A 470 -4.91 -7.96 26.20
CA LEU A 470 -5.85 -7.39 27.15
C LEU A 470 -5.87 -8.27 28.40
N ILE A 471 -5.87 -7.66 29.59
CA ILE A 471 -6.05 -8.36 30.86
C ILE A 471 -7.29 -7.81 31.54
N HIS A 472 -8.29 -8.66 31.77
CA HIS A 472 -9.55 -8.24 32.39
C HIS A 472 -9.30 -7.74 33.82
N LYS A 473 -9.82 -6.55 34.17
CA LYS A 473 -9.50 -5.85 35.43
C LYS A 473 -9.84 -6.69 36.66
N ILE A 474 -10.95 -7.43 36.60
CA ILE A 474 -11.48 -8.23 37.70
C ILE A 474 -10.93 -9.66 37.62
N THR A 475 -11.36 -10.46 36.64
CA THR A 475 -11.03 -11.90 36.54
C THR A 475 -9.56 -12.21 36.21
N LYS A 476 -8.78 -11.22 35.77
CA LYS A 476 -7.39 -11.35 35.28
C LYS A 476 -7.20 -12.23 34.05
N GLU A 477 -8.29 -12.67 33.42
CA GLU A 477 -8.27 -13.40 32.16
C GLU A 477 -7.61 -12.57 31.05
N GLN A 478 -6.89 -13.26 30.16
CA GLN A 478 -6.11 -12.63 29.11
C GLN A 478 -6.70 -12.95 27.73
N PHE A 479 -6.96 -11.92 26.94
CA PHE A 479 -7.41 -12.03 25.55
C PHE A 479 -6.43 -11.30 24.63
N THR A 480 -6.16 -11.85 23.45
CA THR A 480 -5.20 -11.27 22.50
C THR A 480 -5.89 -10.93 21.18
N ILE A 481 -5.90 -9.64 20.82
CA ILE A 481 -6.40 -9.14 19.52
C ILE A 481 -5.23 -9.13 18.54
N GLU A 482 -5.36 -9.85 17.42
CA GLU A 482 -4.32 -9.92 16.40
C GLU A 482 -4.79 -9.40 15.04
N THR A 483 -3.92 -8.68 14.33
CA THR A 483 -4.13 -8.36 12.92
C THR A 483 -3.75 -9.55 12.02
N ASN A 484 -4.22 -9.51 10.77
CA ASN A 484 -3.48 -10.20 9.69
C ASN A 484 -2.09 -9.54 9.54
N TYR A 485 -1.16 -10.21 8.86
CA TYR A 485 0.08 -9.57 8.42
C TYR A 485 -0.19 -8.42 7.42
N SER A 486 0.69 -7.42 7.41
CA SER A 486 0.67 -6.33 6.43
C SER A 486 0.99 -6.82 5.01
N GLU A 487 0.79 -5.96 4.02
CA GLU A 487 1.49 -6.08 2.73
C GLU A 487 3.01 -6.24 2.99
N ARG A 488 3.69 -7.07 2.17
CA ARG A 488 5.15 -7.26 2.27
C ARG A 488 5.86 -5.97 1.86
N PHE A 489 6.82 -5.53 2.66
CA PHE A 489 7.69 -4.40 2.39
C PHE A 489 9.15 -4.81 2.52
N ILE A 490 10.05 -4.03 1.92
CA ILE A 490 11.49 -4.26 1.99
C ILE A 490 12.06 -3.33 3.05
N VAL A 491 12.79 -3.89 4.01
CA VAL A 491 13.80 -3.14 4.78
C VAL A 491 15.12 -3.33 4.05
N PHE A 492 15.78 -2.25 3.63
CA PHE A 492 17.12 -2.30 3.04
C PHE A 492 18.11 -1.41 3.81
N ALA A 493 19.37 -1.86 3.90
CA ALA A 493 20.39 -1.20 4.70
C ALA A 493 21.12 -0.06 3.97
N ASN A 494 21.08 -0.06 2.63
CA ASN A 494 21.81 0.88 1.79
C ASN A 494 21.02 1.23 0.52
N ASP A 495 21.07 2.50 0.12
CA ASP A 495 20.55 3.03 -1.14
C ASP A 495 21.18 2.39 -2.39
N SER A 496 22.23 1.57 -2.28
CA SER A 496 22.70 0.72 -3.38
C SER A 496 21.77 -0.46 -3.68
N GLN A 497 21.05 -0.97 -2.67
CA GLN A 497 20.32 -2.25 -2.71
C GLN A 497 18.86 -2.12 -3.14
N TRP A 498 18.22 -0.95 -2.93
CA TRP A 498 16.77 -0.80 -3.07
C TRP A 498 16.20 -1.24 -4.42
N VAL A 499 16.91 -1.01 -5.55
CA VAL A 499 16.43 -1.42 -6.88
C VAL A 499 16.38 -2.93 -6.98
N ASP A 500 17.40 -3.62 -6.51
CA ASP A 500 17.52 -5.06 -6.75
C ASP A 500 16.40 -5.80 -6.01
N HIS A 501 16.03 -5.30 -4.82
CA HIS A 501 14.85 -5.77 -4.08
C HIS A 501 13.52 -5.19 -4.58
N PHE A 502 13.46 -3.96 -5.10
CA PHE A 502 12.27 -3.39 -5.76
C PHE A 502 11.92 -4.18 -7.04
N CYS A 503 12.92 -4.63 -7.78
CA CYS A 503 12.78 -5.53 -8.91
C CYS A 503 12.27 -6.91 -8.48
N GLN A 504 12.73 -7.46 -7.36
CA GLN A 504 12.13 -8.67 -6.78
C GLN A 504 10.69 -8.43 -6.29
N LEU A 505 10.35 -7.26 -5.74
CA LEU A 505 8.96 -6.93 -5.37
C LEU A 505 8.05 -6.80 -6.60
N LEU A 506 8.53 -6.19 -7.68
CA LEU A 506 7.86 -6.20 -8.99
C LEU A 506 7.64 -7.62 -9.47
N LYS A 507 8.64 -8.50 -9.35
CA LYS A 507 8.57 -9.92 -9.73
C LYS A 507 7.50 -10.67 -8.92
N ASP A 508 7.51 -10.51 -7.60
CA ASP A 508 6.57 -11.14 -6.68
C ASP A 508 5.12 -10.73 -6.95
N GLU A 509 4.87 -9.46 -7.31
CA GLU A 509 3.56 -8.94 -7.71
C GLU A 509 3.14 -9.40 -9.12
N ILE A 510 4.07 -9.38 -10.07
CA ILE A 510 3.82 -9.73 -11.47
C ILE A 510 3.45 -11.21 -11.58
N PHE A 511 4.24 -12.13 -11.02
CA PHE A 511 4.01 -13.57 -11.12
C PHE A 511 3.14 -14.14 -9.97
N LEU A 512 2.77 -13.30 -8.98
CA LEU A 512 2.09 -13.67 -7.73
C LEU A 512 2.86 -14.75 -6.94
N TYR A 513 3.84 -14.31 -6.15
CA TYR A 513 4.56 -15.17 -5.20
C TYR A 513 3.56 -15.83 -4.23
N LYS A 514 3.59 -17.15 -4.09
CA LYS A 514 2.51 -17.95 -3.47
C LYS A 514 2.17 -17.50 -2.04
N ASP A 515 3.18 -17.20 -1.22
CA ASP A 515 2.98 -16.73 0.16
C ASP A 515 2.30 -15.34 0.28
N THR A 516 2.18 -14.58 -0.83
CA THR A 516 1.41 -13.32 -0.85
C THR A 516 -0.09 -13.53 -0.96
N VAL A 517 -0.52 -14.69 -1.47
CA VAL A 517 -1.92 -15.11 -1.45
C VAL A 517 -2.20 -15.68 -0.06
N PRO A 518 -3.18 -15.15 0.70
CA PRO A 518 -3.52 -15.71 2.00
C PRO A 518 -3.87 -17.21 1.86
N LEU A 519 -3.32 -18.05 2.75
CA LEU A 519 -3.36 -19.53 2.74
C LEU A 519 -4.75 -20.20 2.77
N LEU A 520 -5.83 -19.45 2.56
CA LEU A 520 -7.23 -19.88 2.61
C LEU A 520 -7.63 -20.97 1.59
N ILE A 521 -6.76 -21.29 0.61
CA ILE A 521 -7.04 -22.31 -0.42
C ILE A 521 -6.65 -23.73 0.06
N SER A 522 -5.64 -23.88 0.91
CA SER A 522 -5.08 -25.21 1.25
C SER A 522 -5.94 -26.03 2.22
N ASN A 523 -6.73 -25.40 3.09
CA ASN A 523 -7.37 -26.08 4.22
C ASN A 523 -8.64 -26.90 3.87
N ASN A 524 -8.95 -27.09 2.58
CA ASN A 524 -10.19 -27.73 2.12
C ASN A 524 -10.02 -29.16 1.54
N GLN A 525 -8.84 -29.80 1.64
CA GLN A 525 -8.61 -31.12 1.03
C GLN A 525 -8.24 -32.28 1.98
N GLU A 526 -7.92 -32.05 3.26
CA GLU A 526 -7.40 -33.12 4.13
C GLU A 526 -8.47 -33.93 4.92
N ASN A 527 -9.72 -33.44 4.99
CA ASN A 527 -10.78 -34.03 5.84
C ASN A 527 -11.56 -35.20 5.18
N ASN A 528 -10.89 -36.09 4.43
CA ASN A 528 -11.56 -37.23 3.78
C ASN A 528 -10.78 -38.55 3.88
N SER A 529 -10.33 -38.88 5.10
CA SER A 529 -9.66 -40.13 5.43
C SER A 529 -10.65 -41.32 5.46
N ASN A 530 -10.78 -42.03 4.34
CA ASN A 530 -11.58 -43.27 4.28
C ASN A 530 -11.03 -44.34 5.25
N THR A 531 -11.87 -44.77 6.20
CA THR A 531 -11.55 -45.83 7.15
C THR A 531 -11.63 -47.21 6.48
N HIS A 532 -10.52 -47.68 5.90
CA HIS A 532 -10.44 -49.05 5.39
C HIS A 532 -10.41 -50.07 6.55
N SER A 533 -11.38 -50.99 6.56
CA SER A 533 -11.46 -52.08 7.54
C SER A 533 -10.37 -53.12 7.32
N LEU A 534 -9.62 -53.45 8.38
CA LEU A 534 -8.65 -54.54 8.39
C LEU A 534 -9.36 -55.90 8.21
N HIS A 535 -9.11 -56.57 7.09
CA HIS A 535 -9.38 -58.00 6.95
C HIS A 535 -8.11 -58.81 7.23
N SER A 536 -8.24 -59.85 8.05
CA SER A 536 -7.15 -60.75 8.45
C SER A 536 -6.67 -61.61 7.27
N LEU A 537 -5.39 -61.52 6.93
CA LEU A 537 -4.72 -62.42 5.98
C LEU A 537 -4.03 -63.60 6.71
N SER A 538 -3.90 -64.74 6.02
CA SER A 538 -3.31 -65.97 6.54
C SER A 538 -1.78 -65.96 6.49
N LEU A 539 -1.17 -66.90 7.23
CA LEU A 539 0.24 -66.83 7.65
C LEU A 539 1.28 -67.33 6.63
N GLU A 540 0.90 -67.53 5.36
CA GLU A 540 1.65 -68.39 4.42
C GLU A 540 2.41 -67.65 3.30
N ASP A 541 2.46 -66.31 3.33
CA ASP A 541 3.01 -65.50 2.21
C ASP A 541 4.14 -64.50 2.59
N ALA A 542 4.90 -64.83 3.65
CA ALA A 542 5.96 -63.96 4.20
C ALA A 542 7.04 -63.56 3.18
N ASP A 543 7.53 -64.48 2.35
CA ASP A 543 8.62 -64.19 1.40
C ASP A 543 8.17 -63.28 0.25
N LYS A 544 6.89 -63.39 -0.18
CA LYS A 544 6.30 -62.46 -1.18
C LYS A 544 6.18 -61.05 -0.61
N LEU A 545 5.82 -60.94 0.67
CA LEU A 545 5.66 -59.65 1.36
C LEU A 545 6.98 -58.85 1.38
N GLN A 546 8.13 -59.52 1.53
CA GLN A 546 9.43 -58.85 1.57
C GLN A 546 9.87 -58.29 0.20
N GLN A 547 9.62 -59.01 -0.91
CA GLN A 547 9.82 -58.46 -2.25
C GLN A 547 8.87 -57.29 -2.54
N GLN A 548 7.60 -57.40 -2.14
CA GLN A 548 6.62 -56.34 -2.34
C GLN A 548 6.98 -55.05 -1.57
N GLN A 549 7.55 -55.16 -0.36
CA GLN A 549 8.07 -54.01 0.39
C GLN A 549 9.24 -53.30 -0.30
N GLN A 550 10.21 -54.04 -0.86
CA GLN A 550 11.32 -53.42 -1.60
C GLN A 550 10.84 -52.69 -2.86
N GLN A 551 9.85 -53.26 -3.57
CA GLN A 551 9.29 -52.64 -4.77
C GLN A 551 8.52 -51.35 -4.42
N GLN A 552 7.73 -51.36 -3.33
CA GLN A 552 7.07 -50.16 -2.83
C GLN A 552 8.04 -49.06 -2.37
N GLN A 553 9.20 -49.41 -1.78
CA GLN A 553 10.22 -48.41 -1.42
C GLN A 553 10.81 -47.72 -2.65
N GLN A 554 11.12 -48.45 -3.72
CA GLN A 554 11.63 -47.84 -4.96
C GLN A 554 10.59 -46.96 -5.66
N GLU A 555 9.30 -47.34 -5.64
CA GLU A 555 8.23 -46.49 -6.15
C GLU A 555 8.05 -45.21 -5.30
N GLN A 556 8.15 -45.31 -3.96
CA GLN A 556 8.11 -44.15 -3.07
C GLN A 556 9.29 -43.20 -3.31
N GLU A 557 10.51 -43.70 -3.50
CA GLU A 557 11.66 -42.85 -3.82
C GLU A 557 11.52 -42.16 -5.19
N GLN A 558 11.01 -42.86 -6.22
CA GLN A 558 10.74 -42.23 -7.52
C GLN A 558 9.58 -41.21 -7.47
N GLN A 559 8.55 -41.47 -6.67
CA GLN A 559 7.50 -40.49 -6.43
C GLN A 559 8.04 -39.27 -5.66
N LYS A 560 8.88 -39.48 -4.64
CA LYS A 560 9.52 -38.41 -3.88
C LYS A 560 10.44 -37.55 -4.75
N GLN A 561 11.29 -38.13 -5.60
CA GLN A 561 12.12 -37.36 -6.53
C GLN A 561 11.30 -36.61 -7.60
N LYS A 562 10.13 -37.12 -8.01
CA LYS A 562 9.19 -36.41 -8.87
C LYS A 562 8.48 -35.27 -8.14
N GLN A 563 8.12 -35.47 -6.87
CA GLN A 563 7.54 -34.43 -6.01
C GLN A 563 8.56 -33.34 -5.69
N GLU A 564 9.79 -33.67 -5.30
CA GLU A 564 10.89 -32.71 -5.06
C GLU A 564 11.24 -31.89 -6.32
N LYS A 565 11.07 -32.44 -7.53
CA LYS A 565 11.19 -31.68 -8.80
C LYS A 565 9.94 -30.89 -9.20
N GLN A 566 8.79 -31.15 -8.58
CA GLN A 566 7.57 -30.34 -8.70
C GLN A 566 7.40 -29.35 -7.54
N GLU A 567 8.17 -29.50 -6.47
CA GLU A 567 8.08 -28.65 -5.29
C GLU A 567 8.47 -27.21 -5.63
N LYS A 568 7.50 -26.32 -5.43
CA LYS A 568 7.73 -24.90 -5.19
C LYS A 568 8.48 -24.19 -6.33
N GLN A 569 7.94 -24.30 -7.55
CA GLN A 569 7.73 -23.07 -8.34
C GLN A 569 7.11 -22.02 -7.40
N PRO A 570 7.82 -20.94 -7.03
CA PRO A 570 7.41 -20.12 -5.89
C PRO A 570 6.31 -19.12 -6.25
N TYR A 571 6.05 -18.94 -7.54
CA TYR A 571 5.01 -18.09 -8.09
C TYR A 571 3.76 -18.91 -8.50
N LEU A 572 2.61 -18.24 -8.60
CA LEU A 572 1.36 -18.82 -9.10
C LEU A 572 1.34 -18.90 -10.62
N PHE A 573 1.95 -17.92 -11.30
CA PHE A 573 2.09 -17.89 -12.75
C PHE A 573 3.53 -18.23 -13.17
N ASN A 574 3.68 -19.16 -14.13
CA ASN A 574 4.98 -19.45 -14.76
C ASN A 574 5.30 -18.47 -15.90
N GLN A 575 4.26 -17.86 -16.50
CA GLN A 575 4.31 -16.89 -17.59
C GLN A 575 3.24 -15.81 -17.38
N VAL A 576 3.49 -14.60 -17.86
CA VAL A 576 2.57 -13.44 -17.72
C VAL A 576 2.56 -12.61 -19.01
N THR A 577 1.43 -11.98 -19.33
CA THR A 577 1.32 -11.11 -20.52
C THR A 577 2.16 -9.83 -20.39
N HIS A 578 2.65 -9.29 -21.51
CA HIS A 578 3.39 -8.02 -21.53
C HIS A 578 2.56 -6.87 -20.94
N HIS A 579 1.24 -6.85 -21.19
CA HIS A 579 0.31 -5.90 -20.57
C HIS A 579 0.37 -5.95 -19.03
N ARG A 580 0.40 -7.15 -18.42
CA ARG A 580 0.49 -7.32 -16.96
C ARG A 580 1.81 -6.78 -16.41
N VAL A 581 2.92 -6.97 -17.12
CA VAL A 581 4.22 -6.40 -16.77
C VAL A 581 4.18 -4.87 -16.81
N ILE A 582 3.80 -4.27 -17.93
CA ILE A 582 3.76 -2.81 -18.13
C ILE A 582 2.82 -2.14 -17.12
N LYS A 583 1.61 -2.66 -16.94
CA LYS A 583 0.61 -2.14 -15.98
C LYS A 583 1.11 -2.20 -14.53
N THR A 584 1.90 -3.20 -14.18
CA THR A 584 2.50 -3.32 -12.85
C THR A 584 3.69 -2.37 -12.69
N LEU A 585 4.56 -2.25 -13.70
CA LEU A 585 5.63 -1.25 -13.71
C LEU A 585 5.06 0.17 -13.53
N GLN A 586 3.99 0.53 -14.22
CA GLN A 586 3.34 1.83 -14.08
C GLN A 586 2.68 2.04 -12.71
N LYS A 587 2.11 1.00 -12.09
CA LYS A 587 1.60 1.05 -10.70
C LYS A 587 2.72 1.39 -9.69
N PHE A 588 3.91 0.84 -9.88
CA PHE A 588 5.00 0.88 -8.90
C PHE A 588 6.11 1.91 -9.20
N PHE A 589 6.27 2.36 -10.44
CA PHE A 589 7.30 3.34 -10.82
C PHE A 589 7.20 4.67 -10.05
N PRO A 590 6.00 5.27 -9.82
CA PRO A 590 5.90 6.45 -8.96
C PRO A 590 6.32 6.18 -7.51
N ILE A 591 6.12 4.97 -7.00
CA ILE A 591 6.54 4.56 -5.65
C ILE A 591 8.06 4.44 -5.59
N CYS A 592 8.68 3.87 -6.63
CA CYS A 592 10.14 3.75 -6.79
C CYS A 592 10.84 5.12 -6.75
N LEU A 593 10.22 6.14 -7.35
CA LEU A 593 10.69 7.52 -7.39
C LEU A 593 10.17 8.40 -6.22
N ASN A 594 9.50 7.81 -5.23
CA ASN A 594 8.91 8.51 -4.07
C ASN A 594 7.92 9.65 -4.42
N ILE A 595 7.27 9.57 -5.58
CA ILE A 595 6.25 10.51 -6.03
C ILE A 595 4.96 10.27 -5.24
N ARG A 596 4.45 11.30 -4.57
CA ARG A 596 3.19 11.21 -3.81
C ARG A 596 2.01 10.95 -4.74
N LYS A 597 1.05 10.11 -4.32
CA LYS A 597 -0.11 9.69 -5.14
C LYS A 597 -0.92 10.86 -5.75
N ASN A 598 -0.98 12.01 -5.08
CA ASN A 598 -1.67 13.21 -5.56
C ASN A 598 -0.86 14.04 -6.58
N LEU A 599 0.45 13.80 -6.71
CA LEU A 599 1.34 14.47 -7.65
C LEU A 599 1.55 13.68 -8.94
N VAL A 600 1.18 12.40 -9.01
CA VAL A 600 1.47 11.49 -10.16
C VAL A 600 1.01 12.06 -11.51
N GLN A 601 -0.05 12.88 -11.55
CA GLN A 601 -0.54 13.54 -12.77
C GLN A 601 0.39 14.66 -13.31
N GLN A 602 1.41 15.07 -12.54
CA GLN A 602 2.37 16.11 -12.89
C GLN A 602 3.73 15.55 -13.34
N TYR A 603 3.97 14.25 -13.17
CA TYR A 603 5.26 13.58 -13.38
C TYR A 603 5.19 12.63 -14.57
N GLN A 604 6.31 12.47 -15.28
CA GLN A 604 6.36 11.58 -16.44
C GLN A 604 6.38 10.11 -16.00
N LEU A 605 5.41 9.33 -16.49
CA LEU A 605 5.36 7.87 -16.32
C LEU A 605 6.24 7.17 -17.37
N LEU A 606 6.59 5.90 -17.13
CA LEU A 606 7.22 5.07 -18.15
C LEU A 606 6.30 4.95 -19.39
N PRO A 607 6.75 5.33 -20.59
CA PRO A 607 5.94 5.21 -21.82
C PRO A 607 5.75 3.74 -22.22
N ASN A 608 4.53 3.40 -22.65
CA ASN A 608 4.17 2.01 -22.98
C ASN A 608 4.97 1.44 -24.15
N GLU A 609 5.13 2.21 -25.24
CA GLU A 609 5.71 1.73 -26.49
C GLU A 609 7.17 1.25 -26.32
N PRO A 610 8.12 2.01 -25.73
CA PRO A 610 9.47 1.51 -25.45
C PRO A 610 9.52 0.28 -24.54
N LEU A 611 8.60 0.17 -23.56
CA LEU A 611 8.53 -1.02 -22.70
C LEU A 611 7.99 -2.24 -23.45
N GLN A 612 6.96 -2.07 -24.28
CA GLN A 612 6.40 -3.13 -25.12
C GLN A 612 7.42 -3.58 -26.16
N ASN A 613 8.14 -2.65 -26.80
CA ASN A 613 9.18 -2.97 -27.76
C ASN A 613 10.35 -3.74 -27.11
N LEU A 614 10.75 -3.37 -25.87
CA LEU A 614 11.78 -4.11 -25.13
C LEU A 614 11.29 -5.51 -24.71
N LEU A 615 10.02 -5.67 -24.32
CA LEU A 615 9.44 -6.99 -24.01
C LEU A 615 9.35 -7.86 -25.27
N ASN A 616 8.90 -7.28 -26.39
CA ASN A 616 8.79 -7.95 -27.70
C ASN A 616 10.14 -8.42 -28.28
N GLN A 617 11.27 -7.90 -27.79
CA GLN A 617 12.62 -8.35 -28.15
C GLN A 617 13.08 -9.57 -27.32
N ILE A 618 12.37 -9.89 -26.23
CA ILE A 618 12.75 -10.94 -25.27
C ILE A 618 11.79 -12.12 -25.35
N ALA A 619 10.48 -11.86 -25.50
CA ALA A 619 9.44 -12.84 -25.75
C ALA A 619 8.37 -12.24 -26.68
N GLU A 620 7.44 -13.04 -27.22
CA GLU A 620 6.48 -12.53 -28.22
C GLU A 620 5.27 -11.80 -27.59
N ASN A 621 4.62 -12.43 -26.61
CA ASN A 621 3.34 -11.96 -26.02
C ASN A 621 3.24 -12.20 -24.50
N LYS A 622 3.85 -13.29 -24.01
CA LYS A 622 3.99 -13.61 -22.59
C LYS A 622 5.46 -13.85 -22.28
N ILE A 623 5.88 -13.44 -21.08
CA ILE A 623 7.23 -13.55 -20.56
C ILE A 623 7.27 -14.49 -19.34
N THR A 624 8.29 -15.33 -19.24
CA THR A 624 8.57 -16.22 -18.11
C THR A 624 9.28 -15.51 -16.96
N ASN A 625 9.36 -16.20 -15.82
CA ASN A 625 10.16 -15.86 -14.64
C ASN A 625 11.63 -15.48 -14.99
N GLU A 626 12.28 -16.21 -15.89
CA GLU A 626 13.71 -16.05 -16.25
C GLU A 626 13.94 -14.97 -17.32
N GLU A 627 13.06 -14.92 -18.32
CA GLU A 627 13.06 -13.84 -19.32
C GLU A 627 12.76 -12.47 -18.67
N PHE A 628 11.92 -12.44 -17.62
CA PHE A 628 11.66 -11.22 -16.86
C PHE A 628 12.91 -10.72 -16.11
N ASP A 629 13.77 -11.59 -15.60
CA ASP A 629 15.06 -11.15 -15.03
C ASP A 629 15.97 -10.54 -16.10
N SER A 630 15.92 -11.06 -17.33
CA SER A 630 16.64 -10.50 -18.48
C SER A 630 16.12 -9.11 -18.83
N PHE A 631 14.80 -8.93 -18.91
CA PHE A 631 14.14 -7.63 -19.08
C PHE A 631 14.49 -6.63 -17.97
N ILE A 632 14.46 -7.09 -16.71
CA ILE A 632 14.82 -6.29 -15.54
C ILE A 632 16.32 -5.95 -15.49
N SER A 633 17.21 -6.78 -16.03
CA SER A 633 18.64 -6.46 -16.10
C SER A 633 18.92 -5.21 -16.94
N ILE A 634 18.09 -4.96 -17.96
CA ILE A 634 18.15 -3.79 -18.85
C ILE A 634 17.46 -2.58 -18.21
N LEU A 635 16.34 -2.77 -17.50
CA LEU A 635 15.53 -1.68 -16.93
C LEU A 635 15.99 -1.24 -15.52
N SER A 636 16.60 -2.10 -14.73
CA SER A 636 17.06 -1.78 -13.36
C SER A 636 18.15 -0.68 -13.28
N PRO A 637 19.10 -0.54 -14.23
CA PRO A 637 20.00 0.61 -14.28
C PRO A 637 19.23 1.92 -14.47
N VAL A 638 18.19 1.95 -15.31
CA VAL A 638 17.35 3.14 -15.54
C VAL A 638 16.75 3.64 -14.22
N PHE A 639 16.23 2.75 -13.38
CA PHE A 639 15.72 3.11 -12.06
C PHE A 639 16.81 3.65 -11.11
N LYS A 640 18.01 3.04 -11.09
CA LYS A 640 19.15 3.54 -10.30
C LYS A 640 19.59 4.93 -10.78
N VAL A 641 19.52 5.20 -12.08
CA VAL A 641 19.95 6.47 -12.69
C VAL A 641 18.94 7.59 -12.47
N ILE A 642 17.65 7.41 -12.81
CA ILE A 642 16.62 8.46 -12.66
C ILE A 642 16.55 8.96 -11.22
N LYS A 643 16.62 8.05 -10.23
CA LYS A 643 16.48 8.39 -8.80
C LYS A 643 17.70 9.10 -8.20
N TYR A 644 18.93 8.76 -8.61
CA TYR A 644 20.17 9.21 -7.93
C TYR A 644 21.10 10.09 -8.74
N GLN A 645 20.95 10.14 -10.07
CA GLN A 645 21.77 11.02 -10.90
C GLN A 645 21.20 12.44 -10.78
N LYS A 646 21.99 13.36 -10.21
CA LYS A 646 21.66 14.80 -10.09
C LYS A 646 21.10 15.39 -11.40
N ASN A 647 19.86 15.88 -11.34
CA ASN A 647 19.04 16.43 -12.44
C ASN A 647 18.43 15.41 -13.43
N ALA A 648 18.69 14.10 -13.32
CA ALA A 648 18.05 13.11 -14.21
C ALA A 648 16.53 13.02 -13.98
N MET A 649 16.09 13.10 -12.73
CA MET A 649 14.67 13.13 -12.37
C MET A 649 13.95 14.32 -13.02
N ASP A 650 14.56 15.50 -12.99
CA ASP A 650 13.96 16.74 -13.51
C ASP A 650 13.89 16.72 -15.04
N LEU A 651 14.99 16.31 -15.70
CA LEU A 651 15.05 16.11 -17.14
C LEU A 651 14.10 15.01 -17.65
N TRP A 652 13.86 13.97 -16.83
CA TRP A 652 12.86 12.95 -17.11
C TRP A 652 11.43 13.51 -17.02
N ASN A 653 11.10 14.28 -15.97
CA ASN A 653 9.78 14.90 -15.83
C ASN A 653 9.51 15.99 -16.87
N LEU A 654 10.56 16.63 -17.39
CA LEU A 654 10.48 17.56 -18.51
C LEU A 654 10.37 16.86 -19.88
N GLY A 655 10.48 15.53 -19.95
CA GLY A 655 10.41 14.78 -21.22
C GLY A 655 11.63 14.95 -22.13
N MET A 656 12.78 15.35 -21.57
CA MET A 656 14.06 15.52 -22.30
C MET A 656 14.90 14.23 -22.31
N ILE A 657 14.46 13.21 -21.57
CA ILE A 657 15.07 11.88 -21.52
C ILE A 657 14.05 10.86 -22.02
N PHE A 658 14.46 10.06 -23.01
CA PHE A 658 13.68 8.96 -23.56
C PHE A 658 14.20 7.60 -23.05
N LEU A 659 13.41 6.53 -23.16
CA LEU A 659 13.82 5.17 -22.75
C LEU A 659 14.72 4.51 -23.81
N PHE A 660 14.14 3.63 -24.62
CA PHE A 660 14.82 2.86 -25.66
C PHE A 660 14.06 3.09 -26.96
N ILE A 661 14.64 3.88 -27.87
CA ILE A 661 14.04 4.23 -29.16
C ILE A 661 14.97 3.74 -30.29
N THR A 662 14.36 3.20 -31.35
CA THR A 662 15.07 2.68 -32.52
C THR A 662 15.61 3.83 -33.39
N ASN A 663 16.60 3.55 -34.24
CA ASN A 663 17.26 4.62 -35.01
C ASN A 663 16.33 5.26 -36.05
N GLU A 664 15.38 4.50 -36.59
CA GLU A 664 14.35 4.97 -37.52
C GLU A 664 13.43 5.98 -36.83
N LYS A 665 13.00 5.66 -35.60
CA LYS A 665 12.15 6.55 -34.80
C LYS A 665 12.94 7.76 -34.28
N VAL A 666 14.22 7.62 -33.92
CA VAL A 666 15.09 8.76 -33.61
C VAL A 666 15.22 9.70 -34.82
N LYS A 667 15.39 9.16 -36.04
CA LYS A 667 15.45 9.92 -37.28
C LYS A 667 14.13 10.65 -37.57
N GLU A 668 12.99 9.98 -37.41
CA GLU A 668 11.65 10.62 -37.48
C GLU A 668 11.49 11.77 -36.46
N LEU A 669 11.85 11.54 -35.20
CA LEU A 669 11.72 12.52 -34.12
C LEU A 669 12.62 13.74 -34.33
N LEU A 670 13.87 13.57 -34.78
CA LEU A 670 14.80 14.68 -35.01
C LEU A 670 14.49 15.47 -36.30
N LEU A 671 13.95 14.81 -37.34
CA LEU A 671 13.48 15.42 -38.59
C LEU A 671 12.13 16.14 -38.44
N THR A 672 11.39 15.93 -37.34
CA THR A 672 10.10 16.57 -37.10
C THR A 672 10.22 18.10 -37.19
N PRO A 673 9.37 18.81 -37.95
CA PRO A 673 9.41 20.27 -38.01
C PRO A 673 9.08 20.86 -36.63
N SER A 674 9.89 21.81 -36.17
CA SER A 674 9.62 22.46 -34.88
C SER A 674 8.35 23.31 -35.01
N PRO A 675 7.37 23.21 -34.07
CA PRO A 675 6.18 24.04 -34.09
C PRO A 675 6.56 25.48 -33.72
N THR A 676 6.97 26.25 -34.74
CA THR A 676 7.40 27.64 -34.57
C THR A 676 6.25 28.54 -34.13
N ASN A 677 6.48 29.34 -33.10
CA ASN A 677 5.49 30.27 -32.56
C ASN A 677 5.32 31.48 -33.50
N GLY A 678 4.60 31.28 -34.62
CA GLY A 678 4.08 32.35 -35.47
C GLY A 678 4.79 32.54 -36.81
N GLY A 679 4.34 31.83 -37.84
CA GLY A 679 4.12 32.35 -39.21
C GLY A 679 5.31 32.77 -40.09
N VAL A 680 6.55 32.82 -39.60
CA VAL A 680 7.71 33.20 -40.43
C VAL A 680 8.27 32.00 -41.19
N ASN A 681 7.82 31.83 -42.43
CA ASN A 681 8.33 30.83 -43.38
C ASN A 681 9.78 31.14 -43.85
N ASN A 682 10.75 30.98 -42.96
CA ASN A 682 12.16 30.94 -43.33
C ASN A 682 12.52 29.53 -43.82
N ASN A 683 12.79 29.37 -45.12
CA ASN A 683 13.14 28.11 -45.78
C ASN A 683 14.52 27.53 -45.39
N ASN A 684 15.04 27.85 -44.20
CA ASN A 684 16.35 27.43 -43.72
C ASN A 684 16.31 26.01 -43.12
N ASN A 685 15.96 25.01 -43.94
CA ASN A 685 15.96 23.59 -43.57
C ASN A 685 17.33 23.08 -43.06
N ASN A 686 18.42 23.82 -43.36
CA ASN A 686 19.79 23.49 -42.98
C ASN A 686 20.03 23.42 -41.45
N ASN A 687 19.10 23.87 -40.60
CA ASN A 687 19.24 23.84 -39.14
C ASN A 687 18.70 22.55 -38.48
N ILE A 688 18.61 21.44 -39.22
CA ILE A 688 18.25 20.12 -38.65
C ILE A 688 19.44 19.47 -37.91
N ALA A 689 20.65 19.60 -38.45
CA ALA A 689 21.87 18.94 -37.93
C ALA A 689 22.35 19.45 -36.55
N VAL A 690 21.69 20.45 -35.97
CA VAL A 690 22.01 20.98 -34.63
C VAL A 690 21.20 20.30 -33.50
N ARG A 691 20.38 19.32 -33.83
CA ARG A 691 19.43 18.67 -32.91
C ARG A 691 19.95 17.36 -32.35
N PHE A 692 19.71 17.13 -31.07
CA PHE A 692 20.04 15.88 -30.38
C PHE A 692 18.93 15.40 -29.46
N LEU A 693 18.93 14.10 -29.18
CA LEU A 693 18.00 13.41 -28.27
C LEU A 693 18.84 12.65 -27.23
N VAL A 694 18.40 12.64 -25.97
CA VAL A 694 19.07 11.90 -24.89
C VAL A 694 18.22 10.70 -24.51
N GLN A 695 18.80 9.50 -24.54
CA GLN A 695 18.12 8.27 -24.11
C GLN A 695 19.02 7.37 -23.25
N PHE A 696 18.44 6.30 -22.70
CA PHE A 696 19.23 5.26 -22.02
C PHE A 696 19.88 4.30 -23.03
N SER A 697 21.06 3.81 -22.70
CA SER A 697 21.68 2.72 -23.45
C SER A 697 21.07 1.38 -23.06
N GLN A 698 20.57 0.63 -24.04
CA GLN A 698 20.12 -0.76 -23.86
C GLN A 698 21.29 -1.71 -23.61
N ASN A 699 22.42 -1.49 -24.30
CA ASN A 699 23.57 -2.40 -24.32
C ASN A 699 24.62 -2.10 -23.24
N HIS A 700 24.59 -0.90 -22.64
CA HIS A 700 25.59 -0.44 -21.68
C HIS A 700 24.92 0.09 -20.40
N PRO A 701 24.76 -0.74 -19.36
CA PRO A 701 24.21 -0.32 -18.07
C PRO A 701 24.89 0.92 -17.51
N PHE A 702 24.10 1.86 -16.99
CA PHE A 702 24.55 3.15 -16.46
C PHE A 702 25.18 4.12 -17.49
N CYS A 703 24.96 3.89 -18.79
CA CYS A 703 25.34 4.84 -19.84
C CYS A 703 24.11 5.54 -20.43
N TRP A 704 24.25 6.84 -20.70
CA TRP A 704 23.35 7.56 -21.60
C TRP A 704 23.85 7.40 -23.05
N VAL A 705 22.93 7.50 -24.01
CA VAL A 705 23.25 7.70 -25.42
C VAL A 705 22.67 9.04 -25.85
N ILE A 706 23.55 9.96 -26.27
CA ILE A 706 23.14 11.20 -26.93
C ILE A 706 23.15 10.91 -28.42
N LYS A 707 21.97 10.94 -29.04
CA LYS A 707 21.78 10.66 -30.46
C LYS A 707 21.58 11.95 -31.25
N HIS A 708 22.25 12.09 -32.38
CA HIS A 708 22.04 13.21 -33.30
C HIS A 708 22.09 12.72 -34.74
N LEU A 709 21.71 13.59 -35.68
CA LEU A 709 21.90 13.35 -37.11
C LEU A 709 23.22 13.97 -37.56
N ASP A 710 23.83 13.39 -38.59
CA ASP A 710 24.92 14.01 -39.36
C ASP A 710 24.41 14.67 -40.65
N GLU A 711 25.33 15.09 -41.53
CA GLU A 711 25.03 15.73 -42.81
C GLU A 711 24.32 14.81 -43.82
N GLU A 712 24.46 13.48 -43.68
CA GLU A 712 23.75 12.47 -44.48
C GLU A 712 22.38 12.11 -43.88
N ASN A 713 22.04 12.69 -42.72
CA ASN A 713 20.90 12.38 -41.86
C ASN A 713 20.98 10.97 -41.23
N GLU A 714 22.17 10.40 -41.07
CA GLU A 714 22.36 9.13 -40.37
C GLU A 714 22.56 9.34 -38.86
N VAL A 715 22.06 8.39 -38.07
CA VAL A 715 22.05 8.51 -36.60
C VAL A 715 23.43 8.22 -36.06
N LYS A 716 24.05 9.23 -35.45
CA LYS A 716 25.31 9.12 -34.70
C LYS A 716 25.02 9.06 -33.20
N GLU A 717 25.83 8.29 -32.48
CA GLU A 717 25.64 7.97 -31.06
C GLU A 717 26.87 8.37 -30.24
N ILE A 718 26.68 9.23 -29.23
CA ILE A 718 27.70 9.62 -28.25
C ILE A 718 27.36 8.96 -26.92
N TYR A 719 28.20 8.03 -26.48
CA TYR A 719 28.02 7.28 -25.24
C TYR A 719 28.59 8.03 -24.03
N VAL A 720 27.76 8.25 -23.02
CA VAL A 720 28.14 8.96 -21.78
C VAL A 720 27.99 8.01 -20.59
N ASP A 721 29.05 7.25 -20.30
CA ASP A 721 29.16 6.41 -19.09
C ASP A 721 29.20 7.27 -17.83
N MET A 722 28.25 7.05 -16.92
CA MET A 722 28.17 7.79 -15.66
C MET A 722 29.32 7.53 -14.69
N LYS A 723 30.09 6.45 -14.86
CA LYS A 723 31.26 6.16 -14.02
C LYS A 723 32.50 6.92 -14.47
N THR A 724 32.72 7.08 -15.77
CA THR A 724 33.94 7.69 -16.35
C THR A 724 33.73 9.08 -16.92
N ALA A 725 32.62 9.36 -17.62
CA ALA A 725 32.34 10.67 -18.23
C ALA A 725 31.69 11.68 -17.25
N LEU A 726 31.23 11.22 -16.07
CA LEU A 726 30.75 12.04 -14.96
C LEU A 726 31.66 11.87 -13.72
N VAL A 727 32.97 12.06 -13.87
CA VAL A 727 33.96 12.12 -12.77
C VAL A 727 34.07 13.57 -12.23
N GLY A 728 34.68 13.79 -11.06
CA GLY A 728 34.76 15.10 -10.37
C GLY A 728 34.01 15.15 -9.04
N ASP A 729 33.48 16.32 -8.65
CA ASP A 729 32.67 16.52 -7.44
C ASP A 729 31.15 16.34 -7.70
N ARG A 730 30.41 15.85 -6.70
CA ARG A 730 28.96 15.63 -6.74
C ARG A 730 28.16 16.87 -7.17
N ASN A 731 28.65 18.07 -6.92
CA ASN A 731 27.95 19.29 -7.33
C ASN A 731 27.97 19.52 -8.85
N ASN A 732 29.06 19.14 -9.51
CA ASN A 732 29.28 19.38 -10.95
C ASN A 732 29.01 18.13 -11.80
N LYS A 733 28.93 16.94 -11.19
CA LYS A 733 28.52 15.67 -11.83
C LYS A 733 27.02 15.64 -12.16
N SER A 734 26.60 16.31 -13.22
CA SER A 734 25.27 16.08 -13.82
C SER A 734 25.32 15.82 -15.32
N ILE A 735 24.36 15.05 -15.84
CA ILE A 735 24.16 14.91 -17.29
C ILE A 735 23.90 16.28 -17.93
N LEU A 736 23.21 17.18 -17.22
CA LEU A 736 23.10 18.60 -17.60
C LEU A 736 24.48 19.26 -17.78
N SER A 737 25.38 19.15 -16.81
CA SER A 737 26.73 19.75 -16.90
C SER A 737 27.55 19.17 -18.05
N HIS A 738 27.35 17.88 -18.38
CA HIS A 738 27.98 17.25 -19.54
C HIS A 738 27.38 17.77 -20.86
N ILE A 739 26.06 17.88 -20.97
CA ILE A 739 25.36 18.47 -22.13
C ILE A 739 25.78 19.93 -22.33
N GLU A 740 25.88 20.72 -21.26
CA GLU A 740 26.31 22.12 -21.30
C GLU A 740 27.76 22.25 -21.81
N ASN A 741 28.72 21.56 -21.18
CA ASN A 741 30.15 21.86 -21.31
C ASN A 741 30.93 20.93 -22.26
N ASN A 742 30.54 19.65 -22.38
CA ASN A 742 31.32 18.64 -23.11
C ASN A 742 30.71 18.26 -24.46
N LEU A 743 29.39 18.37 -24.61
CA LEU A 743 28.71 18.10 -25.88
C LEU A 743 29.07 19.16 -26.94
N ASP A 744 29.25 18.72 -28.18
CA ASP A 744 29.67 19.56 -29.32
C ASP A 744 28.87 20.88 -29.41
N LYS A 745 29.57 21.95 -29.77
CA LYS A 745 29.03 23.31 -29.97
C LYS A 745 28.08 23.39 -31.17
N ASN A 746 28.16 22.42 -32.09
CA ASN A 746 27.20 22.28 -33.18
C ASN A 746 25.82 21.82 -32.70
N LEU A 747 25.75 21.08 -31.59
CA LEU A 747 24.51 20.55 -31.01
C LEU A 747 23.87 21.59 -30.08
N LYS A 748 22.82 22.26 -30.58
CA LYS A 748 22.20 23.46 -30.00
C LYS A 748 20.77 23.24 -29.50
N GLU A 749 20.05 22.24 -30.00
CA GLU A 749 18.64 21.97 -29.68
C GLU A 749 18.47 20.56 -29.10
N ILE A 750 17.90 20.45 -27.89
CA ILE A 750 17.50 19.16 -27.31
C ILE A 750 16.06 18.82 -27.71
N CYS A 751 15.82 17.59 -28.13
CA CYS A 751 14.50 17.03 -28.37
C CYS A 751 13.78 16.79 -27.04
N GLN A 752 12.53 17.26 -26.95
CA GLN A 752 11.68 17.19 -25.76
C GLN A 752 10.31 16.64 -26.14
N PHE A 753 9.80 15.66 -25.39
CA PHE A 753 8.44 15.16 -25.51
C PHE A 753 7.52 15.83 -24.48
N ASP A 754 6.61 16.68 -24.95
CA ASP A 754 5.57 17.27 -24.10
C ASP A 754 4.41 16.27 -23.94
N GLN A 755 4.45 15.49 -22.86
CA GLN A 755 3.42 14.48 -22.58
C GLN A 755 2.00 15.07 -22.43
N LYS A 756 1.86 16.35 -22.06
CA LYS A 756 0.54 16.99 -21.87
C LYS A 756 -0.11 17.37 -23.19
N LEU A 757 0.70 17.73 -24.19
CA LEU A 757 0.25 18.04 -25.54
C LEU A 757 0.37 16.87 -26.51
N ASN A 758 1.09 15.80 -26.12
CA ASN A 758 1.49 14.69 -26.98
C ASN A 758 2.23 15.16 -28.25
N LEU A 759 3.18 16.08 -28.07
CA LEU A 759 3.94 16.73 -29.15
C LEU A 759 5.45 16.72 -28.86
N ILE A 760 6.23 16.67 -29.93
CA ILE A 760 7.68 16.90 -29.90
C ILE A 760 7.97 18.40 -30.01
N ARG A 761 8.92 18.85 -29.20
CA ARG A 761 9.44 20.21 -29.13
C ARG A 761 10.96 20.18 -29.16
N PHE A 762 11.56 21.28 -29.59
CA PHE A 762 13.01 21.47 -29.58
C PHE A 762 13.32 22.66 -28.68
N LEU A 763 14.06 22.42 -27.60
CA LEU A 763 14.46 23.46 -26.66
C LEU A 763 15.93 23.83 -26.88
N PRO A 764 16.31 25.12 -26.91
CA PRO A 764 17.71 25.51 -26.94
C PRO A 764 18.49 24.93 -25.74
N LYS A 765 19.70 24.42 -25.99
CA LYS A 765 20.63 23.86 -24.99
C LYS A 765 20.89 24.82 -23.81
N THR A 766 20.80 26.12 -24.06
CA THR A 766 20.93 27.19 -23.05
C THR A 766 19.72 27.31 -22.10
N GLU A 767 18.53 26.88 -22.52
CA GLU A 767 17.28 27.05 -21.76
C GLU A 767 16.96 25.87 -20.84
N ILE A 768 17.60 24.72 -21.03
CA ILE A 768 17.41 23.49 -20.22
C ILE A 768 17.52 23.79 -18.71
N ARG A 769 18.54 24.55 -18.31
CA ARG A 769 18.79 24.91 -16.91
C ARG A 769 17.66 25.78 -16.34
N SER A 770 17.12 26.72 -17.11
CA SER A 770 15.95 27.52 -16.71
C SER A 770 14.68 26.66 -16.59
N SER A 771 14.42 25.74 -17.53
CA SER A 771 13.26 24.84 -17.47
C SER A 771 13.24 23.99 -16.21
N ILE A 772 14.39 23.48 -15.77
CA ILE A 772 14.53 22.77 -14.48
C ILE A 772 14.17 23.70 -13.32
N SER A 773 14.70 24.92 -13.29
CA SER A 773 14.42 25.88 -12.20
C SER A 773 12.98 26.41 -12.14
N PHE A 774 12.17 26.20 -13.19
CA PHE A 774 10.73 26.48 -13.18
C PHE A 774 9.86 25.27 -12.80
N SER A 775 10.45 24.08 -12.58
CA SER A 775 9.71 22.84 -12.32
C SER A 775 9.70 22.36 -10.86
N GLY A 776 10.45 23.02 -9.96
CA GLY A 776 10.55 22.71 -8.53
C GLY A 776 10.05 23.82 -7.63
#